data_AF-A0A4Q1SRM1-F1
#
_entry.id   AF-A0A4Q1SRM1-F1
#
_cell.length_a   1.000
_cell.length_b   1.000
_cell.length_c   1.000
_cell.angle_alpha   90.00
_cell.angle_beta   90.00
_cell.angle_gamma   90.00
#
_symmetry.space_group_name_H-M   'P 1'
#
loop_
_entity.id
_entity.type
_entity.pdbx_description
1 polymer ?
#
loop_
_entity_poly.entity_id
_entity_poly.type
_entity_poly.pdbx_seq_one_letter_code
_entity_poly.pdbx_strand_id
1 'polypeptide(L)'
;MKRLKAYCILAVLLMGFNTGNIKAQAQNFHEEAHHLANKTYVDREQLIQEFQTSGEDAIAFEKVTKRNQERVRRETIERMGEQRMMMFHAKQTQPRLHTDQVVVALIEFPDRKHNRIPAHPENRLWLEDFSQEHYRDMLFSKEDYVTPNGIAMTSMAQYYYQQSGGSWTVEGEVTPWMQSVHSYVYYGENTQNERDEHVTELIKETLSQVGSLVEGKEDVYDQRDPYDMNGNGIILEADGFLDNLMVVHAGIAEQTMEDDQAIFSHRSSLSEPVPIPGTNLLAYDYMIQPEDGPPGVFTHEYGHNLNLPDLYDTTNSGLGSPVGGWSLMANGGFTGEVARTRPTGLDPWSKLYLQTSLGGNWVDPIQLHWEELKNGNQRISVKEASDFDPRDKVIKLDLPPTLIPALAQPKDGTYSYYSDNRDYLNNWMISPWIDLSSVTSDVYLEFDSFRSVEEGYDFFILGVMDDVEHSWEPLAIYSDHTDGWVKDTIDLSAYIGRQIKLQFRYMTDSSGREGGYLLDNINLTADGEVILSDDAEGPSSFDINGFLLHDGSDEQLENYYLVELRSHNGVDQGLSSYVSADSYFTYDPGVVIWAYNGSYESNDHAKENAGYGMLGVVDAHRQVKYISGDKNNPAHSIYQISDAAFGLNFTSERFLSGPAGTIHFSSQAPVSLFYDGYDYSIPEAPVFGRVLPQLGLMIQVQEMADDASTATLELGLTDSDPSKLAFLQFDKEEYQLAIGGQRQTQVTATYTDGTQTNVTTKANYQSSEPTIAEVDQLGLLTGITLGVTELQAQYVDKEAKAQVTVTTEPVDECFIATASFGSKFDPAVTLLRHFRDDYLMTTEIGKKFVAWYYQVSPPIAQYIADSDWLKALVRGLLTPIVGLVYVLYHPIVLYLAVGVAVMTALRVYLRRMQY
;
A
#
# COMPACT_ATOMS: atom_id res chain seq x y z
N MET A 1 -20.68 -27.58 17.83
CA MET A 1 -19.50 -27.00 17.13
C MET A 1 -19.19 -27.62 15.76
N LYS A 2 -19.96 -28.58 15.23
CA LYS A 2 -20.07 -28.82 13.77
C LYS A 2 -20.49 -27.58 12.94
N ARG A 3 -20.83 -26.47 13.60
CA ARG A 3 -21.22 -25.17 13.04
C ARG A 3 -20.09 -24.14 13.05
N LEU A 4 -19.01 -24.35 13.81
CA LEU A 4 -17.85 -23.42 13.82
C LEU A 4 -16.91 -23.75 12.64
N LYS A 5 -16.67 -25.05 12.43
CA LYS A 5 -16.08 -25.61 11.20
C LYS A 5 -16.81 -25.15 9.94
N ALA A 6 -18.15 -25.03 9.98
CA ALA A 6 -18.94 -24.47 8.87
C ALA A 6 -18.75 -22.94 8.64
N TYR A 7 -18.16 -22.19 9.58
CA TYR A 7 -18.02 -20.72 9.54
C TYR A 7 -16.61 -20.25 9.15
N CYS A 8 -15.54 -20.98 9.46
CA CYS A 8 -14.24 -20.78 8.78
C CYS A 8 -14.34 -21.21 7.30
N ILE A 9 -15.12 -22.26 7.06
CA ILE A 9 -15.64 -22.66 5.75
C ILE A 9 -16.46 -21.52 5.10
N LEU A 10 -17.17 -20.67 5.87
CA LEU A 10 -17.82 -19.51 5.28
C LEU A 10 -16.84 -18.37 4.94
N ALA A 11 -15.75 -18.14 5.66
CA ALA A 11 -14.86 -17.02 5.35
C ALA A 11 -14.09 -17.24 4.03
N VAL A 12 -13.68 -18.49 3.80
CA VAL A 12 -12.88 -18.89 2.64
C VAL A 12 -13.76 -19.35 1.46
N LEU A 13 -14.97 -19.91 1.69
CA LEU A 13 -15.95 -20.23 0.62
C LEU A 13 -17.12 -19.21 0.46
N LEU A 14 -17.40 -18.29 1.40
CA LEU A 14 -18.40 -17.20 1.25
C LEU A 14 -17.82 -15.87 0.76
N MET A 15 -16.73 -15.91 0.01
CA MET A 15 -16.63 -14.95 -1.09
C MET A 15 -17.76 -15.15 -2.14
N GLY A 16 -18.74 -16.06 -1.90
CA GLY A 16 -19.91 -16.23 -2.73
C GLY A 16 -21.23 -16.86 -2.23
N PHE A 17 -21.70 -16.78 -0.97
CA PHE A 17 -23.11 -17.15 -0.71
C PHE A 17 -23.78 -16.35 0.42
N ASN A 18 -24.95 -15.77 0.13
CA ASN A 18 -25.83 -15.12 1.11
C ASN A 18 -26.97 -16.07 1.49
N THR A 19 -27.18 -16.38 2.78
CA THR A 19 -28.50 -16.89 3.23
C THR A 19 -28.96 -16.25 4.55
N GLY A 20 -30.06 -15.50 4.45
CA GLY A 20 -30.69 -14.68 5.49
C GLY A 20 -31.39 -15.43 6.63
N ASN A 21 -30.84 -16.54 7.13
CA ASN A 21 -31.39 -17.27 8.28
C ASN A 21 -30.58 -17.12 9.57
N ILE A 22 -29.52 -16.28 9.56
CA ILE A 22 -28.64 -16.04 10.71
C ILE A 22 -29.16 -14.90 11.62
N LYS A 23 -30.10 -14.08 11.14
CA LYS A 23 -30.62 -12.91 11.89
C LYS A 23 -31.39 -13.25 13.19
N ALA A 24 -31.85 -14.49 13.38
CA ALA A 24 -32.61 -14.88 14.57
C ALA A 24 -31.80 -15.73 15.59
N GLN A 25 -30.57 -16.12 15.27
CA GLN A 25 -29.69 -16.85 16.20
C GLN A 25 -28.40 -16.09 16.57
N ALA A 26 -27.98 -15.09 15.77
CA ALA A 26 -26.88 -14.20 16.14
C ALA A 26 -27.22 -13.23 17.28
N GLN A 27 -28.50 -12.89 17.47
CA GLN A 27 -28.93 -11.94 18.51
C GLN A 27 -28.94 -12.52 19.93
N ASN A 28 -28.89 -13.87 20.09
CA ASN A 28 -28.90 -14.53 21.40
C ASN A 28 -27.53 -15.08 21.84
N PHE A 29 -26.46 -14.88 21.06
CA PHE A 29 -25.07 -15.20 21.47
C PHE A 29 -24.18 -13.94 21.55
N HIS A 30 -24.69 -12.78 21.11
CA HIS A 30 -23.96 -11.51 21.07
C HIS A 30 -23.78 -10.86 22.45
N GLU A 31 -24.56 -11.25 23.46
CA GLU A 31 -24.39 -10.77 24.85
C GLU A 31 -23.54 -11.72 25.73
N GLU A 32 -23.23 -12.95 25.30
CA GLU A 32 -22.44 -13.92 26.09
C GLU A 32 -21.04 -14.23 25.53
N ALA A 33 -20.73 -13.88 24.27
CA ALA A 33 -19.42 -14.17 23.66
C ALA A 33 -18.37 -13.04 23.79
N HIS A 34 -18.80 -11.79 24.05
CA HIS A 34 -17.88 -10.66 24.30
C HIS A 34 -17.27 -10.65 25.71
N HIS A 35 -17.58 -11.63 26.56
CA HIS A 35 -17.00 -11.78 27.90
C HIS A 35 -16.14 -13.03 28.07
N LEU A 36 -15.93 -13.84 27.02
CA LEU A 36 -15.35 -15.20 27.16
C LEU A 36 -14.32 -15.57 26.08
N ALA A 37 -13.53 -14.60 25.59
CA ALA A 37 -12.24 -14.88 24.97
C ALA A 37 -11.19 -14.95 26.07
N ASN A 38 -10.82 -16.16 26.51
CA ASN A 38 -9.65 -16.52 27.34
C ASN A 38 -9.09 -15.47 28.33
N LYS A 39 -9.94 -14.71 29.02
CA LYS A 39 -9.56 -13.91 30.19
C LYS A 39 -9.40 -14.87 31.37
N THR A 40 -8.25 -15.54 31.44
CA THR A 40 -7.85 -16.28 32.64
C THR A 40 -7.52 -15.24 33.70
N TYR A 41 -8.41 -15.08 34.68
CA TYR A 41 -8.10 -14.38 35.91
C TYR A 41 -6.77 -14.93 36.43
N VAL A 42 -5.71 -14.12 36.47
CA VAL A 42 -4.40 -14.61 36.90
C VAL A 42 -4.51 -14.91 38.38
N ASP A 43 -4.35 -16.18 38.77
CA ASP A 43 -4.38 -16.57 40.17
C ASP A 43 -3.22 -15.87 40.89
N ARG A 44 -3.54 -15.15 41.96
CA ARG A 44 -2.57 -14.43 42.79
C ARG A 44 -1.42 -15.35 43.25
N GLU A 45 -1.69 -16.63 43.50
CA GLU A 45 -0.65 -17.62 43.84
C GLU A 45 0.28 -17.92 42.65
N GLN A 46 -0.24 -17.95 41.42
CA GLN A 46 0.55 -18.16 40.20
C GLN A 46 1.43 -16.95 39.89
N LEU A 47 0.92 -15.72 40.08
CA LEU A 47 1.69 -14.48 39.99
C LEU A 47 2.83 -14.42 41.01
N ILE A 48 2.57 -14.82 42.24
CA ILE A 48 3.60 -14.92 43.29
C ILE A 48 4.66 -15.94 42.87
N GLN A 49 4.27 -17.06 42.24
CA GLN A 49 5.19 -18.07 41.75
C GLN A 49 6.02 -17.58 40.55
N GLU A 50 5.43 -16.87 39.60
CA GLU A 50 6.11 -16.23 38.46
C GLU A 50 7.06 -15.09 38.93
N PHE A 51 6.69 -14.38 39.99
CA PHE A 51 7.51 -13.36 40.64
C PHE A 51 8.69 -13.97 41.43
N GLN A 52 8.46 -15.06 42.17
CA GLN A 52 9.49 -15.75 42.96
C GLN A 52 10.50 -16.50 42.08
N THR A 53 10.09 -16.94 40.88
CA THR A 53 10.96 -17.65 39.93
C THR A 53 11.70 -16.73 38.95
N SER A 54 11.46 -15.42 38.98
CA SER A 54 12.03 -14.46 38.02
C SER A 54 13.46 -14.00 38.33
N GLY A 55 14.36 -14.96 38.54
CA GLY A 55 15.72 -14.84 38.03
C GLY A 55 15.74 -15.46 36.64
N GLU A 56 15.54 -14.66 35.59
CA GLU A 56 15.68 -14.97 34.14
C GLU A 56 14.95 -16.20 33.52
N ASP A 57 14.58 -17.25 34.27
CA ASP A 57 14.40 -18.61 33.70
C ASP A 57 12.97 -19.18 33.67
N ALA A 58 11.91 -18.42 34.01
CA ALA A 58 10.56 -18.99 34.20
C ALA A 58 9.44 -18.44 33.29
N ILE A 59 9.75 -17.61 32.29
CA ILE A 59 8.78 -17.24 31.26
C ILE A 59 8.90 -18.25 30.12
N ALA A 60 7.79 -18.84 29.67
CA ALA A 60 7.76 -19.69 28.49
C ALA A 60 8.41 -18.94 27.31
N PHE A 61 9.40 -19.57 26.65
CA PHE A 61 10.22 -18.94 25.62
C PHE A 61 9.40 -18.21 24.55
N GLU A 62 8.25 -18.79 24.16
CA GLU A 62 7.28 -18.17 23.24
C GLU A 62 6.79 -16.77 23.68
N LYS A 63 6.53 -16.57 24.97
CA LYS A 63 6.11 -15.26 25.49
C LYS A 63 7.26 -14.25 25.41
N VAL A 64 8.51 -14.69 25.64
CA VAL A 64 9.69 -13.83 25.53
C VAL A 64 9.88 -13.37 24.09
N THR A 65 9.86 -14.31 23.13
CA THR A 65 10.07 -13.97 21.72
C THR A 65 8.97 -13.08 21.18
N LYS A 66 7.69 -13.36 21.50
CA LYS A 66 6.56 -12.50 21.10
C LYS A 66 6.71 -11.08 21.64
N ARG A 67 6.98 -10.94 22.94
CA ARG A 67 7.22 -9.63 23.56
C ARG A 67 8.33 -8.87 22.85
N ASN A 68 9.47 -9.52 22.65
CA ASN A 68 10.60 -8.84 22.06
C ASN A 68 10.35 -8.47 20.59
N GLN A 69 9.66 -9.33 19.83
CA GLN A 69 9.28 -9.05 18.45
C GLN A 69 8.40 -7.79 18.35
N GLU A 70 7.39 -7.67 19.23
CA GLU A 70 6.55 -6.47 19.28
C GLU A 70 7.34 -5.22 19.66
N ARG A 71 8.27 -5.34 20.62
CA ARG A 71 9.20 -4.25 20.97
C ARG A 71 10.05 -3.81 19.77
N VAL A 72 10.71 -4.76 19.10
CA VAL A 72 11.55 -4.49 17.91
C VAL A 72 10.74 -3.81 16.81
N ARG A 73 9.52 -4.29 16.54
CA ARG A 73 8.62 -3.70 15.54
C ARG A 73 8.27 -2.27 15.88
N ARG A 74 7.90 -2.03 17.12
CA ARG A 74 7.51 -0.70 17.62
C ARG A 74 8.66 0.29 17.58
N GLU A 75 9.83 -0.07 18.11
CA GLU A 75 11.02 0.79 18.06
C GLU A 75 11.39 1.11 16.60
N THR A 76 11.16 0.19 15.68
CA THR A 76 11.34 0.43 14.24
C THR A 76 10.34 1.45 13.71
N ILE A 77 9.05 1.33 14.07
CA ILE A 77 7.99 2.27 13.67
C ILE A 77 8.24 3.68 14.23
N GLU A 78 8.66 3.79 15.50
CA GLU A 78 9.05 5.07 16.11
C GLU A 78 10.18 5.73 15.31
N ARG A 79 11.22 4.95 14.96
CA ARG A 79 12.32 5.43 14.08
C ARG A 79 11.86 5.83 12.68
N MET A 80 10.81 5.21 12.12
CA MET A 80 10.23 5.60 10.82
C MET A 80 9.58 7.00 10.89
N GLY A 81 8.98 7.36 12.03
CA GLY A 81 8.47 8.70 12.31
C GLY A 81 9.60 9.72 12.49
N GLU A 82 10.64 9.36 13.24
CA GLU A 82 11.76 10.23 13.59
C GLU A 82 12.78 10.51 12.47
N GLN A 83 12.57 10.05 11.22
CA GLN A 83 13.50 10.25 10.10
C GLN A 83 13.72 11.72 9.66
N ARG A 84 13.62 12.69 10.59
CA ARG A 84 14.19 14.03 10.51
C ARG A 84 15.71 14.11 10.76
N MET A 85 16.43 13.06 11.19
CA MET A 85 17.81 13.23 11.70
C MET A 85 18.95 12.34 11.17
N MET A 86 18.75 11.41 10.22
CA MET A 86 19.89 10.60 9.70
C MET A 86 19.97 10.36 8.17
N MET A 87 19.30 11.16 7.34
CA MET A 87 19.69 11.28 5.92
C MET A 87 20.67 12.42 5.68
N PHE A 88 21.67 12.57 6.56
CA PHE A 88 22.93 13.15 6.07
C PHE A 88 23.37 12.25 4.94
N HIS A 89 23.49 12.82 3.74
CA HIS A 89 24.07 12.20 2.56
C HIS A 89 25.51 11.73 2.86
N ALA A 90 25.66 10.67 3.66
CA ALA A 90 26.83 9.83 3.60
C ALA A 90 26.83 9.37 2.15
N LYS A 91 27.88 9.75 1.40
CA LYS A 91 28.13 9.24 0.04
C LYS A 91 27.90 7.73 0.04
N GLN A 92 26.71 7.29 -0.36
CA GLN A 92 26.36 5.88 -0.25
C GLN A 92 27.19 5.14 -1.29
N THR A 93 28.20 4.43 -0.81
CA THR A 93 28.61 3.19 -1.44
C THR A 93 27.35 2.33 -1.55
N GLN A 94 27.03 1.84 -2.75
CA GLN A 94 25.96 0.86 -2.98
C GLN A 94 25.97 -0.17 -1.83
N PRO A 95 24.86 -0.35 -1.10
CA PRO A 95 24.82 -1.33 -0.02
C PRO A 95 25.23 -2.70 -0.57
N ARG A 96 26.02 -3.42 0.20
CA ARG A 96 26.43 -4.77 -0.17
C ARG A 96 25.18 -5.66 -0.17
N LEU A 97 24.98 -6.43 -1.24
CA LEU A 97 23.93 -7.45 -1.29
C LEU A 97 24.04 -8.37 -0.06
N HIS A 98 23.00 -8.38 0.76
CA HIS A 98 22.77 -9.37 1.79
C HIS A 98 22.09 -10.60 1.16
N THR A 99 22.53 -11.79 1.55
CA THR A 99 21.98 -13.05 1.07
C THR A 99 21.60 -13.88 2.29
N ASP A 100 20.30 -13.96 2.52
CA ASP A 100 19.73 -14.71 3.62
C ASP A 100 19.57 -16.17 3.19
N GLN A 101 20.03 -17.12 4.02
CA GLN A 101 20.05 -18.52 3.65
C GLN A 101 18.82 -19.26 4.19
N VAL A 102 18.25 -20.11 3.35
CA VAL A 102 17.04 -20.88 3.64
C VAL A 102 17.33 -22.37 3.53
N VAL A 103 16.82 -23.15 4.49
CA VAL A 103 16.76 -24.61 4.36
C VAL A 103 15.33 -25.04 4.05
N VAL A 104 15.14 -25.80 2.97
CA VAL A 104 13.85 -26.36 2.58
C VAL A 104 13.86 -27.87 2.79
N ALA A 105 13.11 -28.35 3.78
CA ALA A 105 12.97 -29.78 4.06
C ALA A 105 11.74 -30.36 3.35
N LEU A 106 11.94 -31.33 2.46
CA LEU A 106 10.87 -32.02 1.74
C LEU A 106 10.50 -33.31 2.49
N ILE A 107 9.25 -33.45 2.90
CA ILE A 107 8.77 -34.60 3.68
C ILE A 107 7.52 -35.26 3.08
N GLU A 108 7.57 -36.57 2.94
CA GLU A 108 6.46 -37.41 2.48
C GLU A 108 6.13 -38.47 3.52
N PHE A 109 5.01 -39.17 3.35
CA PHE A 109 4.46 -40.06 4.36
C PHE A 109 4.47 -41.53 3.90
N PRO A 110 4.43 -42.51 4.82
CA PRO A 110 4.31 -43.93 4.47
C PRO A 110 3.07 -44.24 3.60
N ASP A 111 1.98 -43.52 3.81
CA ASP A 111 0.68 -43.66 3.15
C ASP A 111 0.39 -42.60 2.09
N ARG A 112 1.21 -41.54 2.00
CA ARG A 112 1.09 -40.47 1.00
C ARG A 112 2.46 -40.03 0.49
N LYS A 113 2.78 -40.43 -0.74
CA LYS A 113 4.00 -40.04 -1.45
C LYS A 113 3.80 -38.75 -2.23
N HIS A 114 4.88 -37.99 -2.45
CA HIS A 114 4.87 -36.87 -3.38
C HIS A 114 4.58 -37.34 -4.82
N ASN A 115 4.24 -36.42 -5.71
CA ASN A 115 3.80 -36.65 -7.09
C ASN A 115 2.51 -37.49 -7.19
N ARG A 116 1.64 -37.35 -6.19
CA ARG A 116 0.33 -38.04 -6.14
C ARG A 116 -0.86 -37.09 -6.17
N ILE A 117 -0.62 -35.79 -6.21
CA ILE A 117 -1.67 -34.80 -6.41
C ILE A 117 -2.30 -35.02 -7.80
N PRO A 118 -3.62 -35.29 -7.88
CA PRO A 118 -4.29 -35.47 -9.16
C PRO A 118 -4.12 -34.23 -10.03
N ALA A 119 -3.92 -34.42 -11.34
CA ALA A 119 -3.99 -33.33 -12.28
C ALA A 119 -5.39 -32.71 -12.22
N HIS A 120 -5.47 -31.47 -11.74
CA HIS A 120 -6.72 -30.73 -11.67
C HIS A 120 -6.67 -29.58 -12.69
N PRO A 121 -7.71 -29.37 -13.51
CA PRO A 121 -7.77 -28.18 -14.33
C PRO A 121 -8.22 -26.97 -13.48
N GLU A 122 -7.63 -25.83 -13.83
CA GLU A 122 -7.97 -24.44 -13.48
C GLU A 122 -7.38 -23.89 -12.15
N ASN A 123 -6.60 -22.81 -12.30
CA ASN A 123 -6.14 -21.86 -11.27
C ASN A 123 -5.29 -22.37 -10.10
N ARG A 124 -4.80 -23.62 -10.12
CA ARG A 124 -3.85 -24.16 -9.11
C ARG A 124 -2.53 -24.60 -9.74
N LEU A 125 -1.43 -24.45 -9.02
CA LEU A 125 -0.12 -24.96 -9.46
C LEU A 125 -0.15 -26.49 -9.50
N TRP A 126 0.23 -27.09 -10.63
CA TRP A 126 0.35 -28.53 -10.75
C TRP A 126 1.51 -28.91 -11.70
N LEU A 127 2.31 -29.89 -11.29
CA LEU A 127 3.44 -30.43 -12.04
C LEU A 127 3.37 -31.95 -12.11
N GLU A 128 3.96 -32.52 -13.17
CA GLU A 128 4.16 -33.97 -13.25
C GLU A 128 5.19 -34.47 -12.23
N ASP A 129 6.15 -33.59 -11.86
CA ASP A 129 7.23 -33.87 -10.93
C ASP A 129 7.57 -32.66 -10.06
N PHE A 130 7.09 -32.66 -8.81
CA PHE A 130 7.48 -31.81 -7.70
C PHE A 130 8.84 -32.25 -7.13
N SER A 131 9.87 -32.12 -7.95
CA SER A 131 11.23 -32.53 -7.63
C SER A 131 11.93 -31.53 -6.70
N GLN A 132 13.05 -31.97 -6.11
CA GLN A 132 13.97 -31.09 -5.37
C GLN A 132 14.44 -29.89 -6.23
N GLU A 133 14.67 -30.11 -7.53
CA GLU A 133 15.06 -29.06 -8.47
C GLU A 133 13.94 -28.03 -8.68
N HIS A 134 12.68 -28.46 -8.73
CA HIS A 134 11.55 -27.54 -8.82
C HIS A 134 11.54 -26.54 -7.66
N TYR A 135 11.64 -27.00 -6.40
CA TYR A 135 11.62 -26.09 -5.26
C TYR A 135 12.84 -25.18 -5.23
N ARG A 136 14.02 -25.70 -5.58
CA ARG A 136 15.23 -24.89 -5.67
C ARG A 136 15.07 -23.75 -6.67
N ASP A 137 14.58 -24.05 -7.88
CA ASP A 137 14.45 -23.04 -8.93
C ASP A 137 13.28 -22.07 -8.66
N MET A 138 12.17 -22.57 -8.10
CA MET A 138 11.02 -21.75 -7.69
C MET A 138 11.37 -20.76 -6.58
N LEU A 139 12.23 -21.13 -5.64
CA LEU A 139 12.56 -20.27 -4.49
C LEU A 139 13.84 -19.46 -4.72
N PHE A 140 14.86 -20.02 -5.36
CA PHE A 140 16.23 -19.47 -5.37
C PHE A 140 16.75 -19.06 -6.75
N SER A 141 15.96 -19.18 -7.82
CA SER A 141 16.36 -18.65 -9.13
C SER A 141 16.52 -17.12 -9.07
N LYS A 142 17.57 -16.57 -9.69
CA LYS A 142 17.78 -15.10 -9.76
C LYS A 142 16.97 -14.42 -10.87
N GLU A 143 16.29 -15.21 -11.69
CA GLU A 143 15.46 -14.80 -12.81
C GLU A 143 14.11 -15.52 -12.73
N ASP A 144 13.16 -15.12 -13.58
CA ASP A 144 11.86 -15.79 -13.69
C ASP A 144 12.07 -17.30 -13.94
N TYR A 145 11.33 -18.13 -13.20
CA TYR A 145 11.34 -19.57 -13.38
C TYR A 145 10.17 -19.99 -14.26
N VAL A 146 10.45 -20.83 -15.25
CA VAL A 146 9.41 -21.47 -16.09
C VAL A 146 9.46 -22.95 -15.80
N THR A 147 8.36 -23.47 -15.25
CA THR A 147 8.23 -24.90 -14.94
C THR A 147 8.34 -25.77 -16.20
N PRO A 148 8.65 -27.07 -16.05
CA PRO A 148 8.63 -28.00 -17.18
C PRO A 148 7.30 -28.01 -17.97
N ASN A 149 6.18 -27.71 -17.31
CA ASN A 149 4.85 -27.64 -17.91
C ASN A 149 4.51 -26.25 -18.50
N GLY A 150 5.47 -25.30 -18.52
CA GLY A 150 5.34 -24.00 -19.17
C GLY A 150 4.72 -22.89 -18.31
N ILE A 151 4.49 -23.12 -17.02
CA ILE A 151 3.99 -22.11 -16.09
C ILE A 151 5.14 -21.17 -15.71
N ALA A 152 5.02 -19.89 -16.04
CA ALA A 152 5.97 -18.85 -15.67
C ALA A 152 5.65 -18.26 -14.29
N MET A 153 6.68 -18.08 -13.47
CA MET A 153 6.56 -17.57 -12.10
C MET A 153 7.74 -16.71 -11.70
N THR A 154 7.50 -15.79 -10.78
CA THR A 154 8.56 -14.99 -10.14
C THR A 154 9.07 -15.77 -8.93
N SER A 155 10.36 -16.07 -8.89
CA SER A 155 10.94 -16.77 -7.75
C SER A 155 11.02 -15.87 -6.52
N MET A 156 11.12 -16.47 -5.33
CA MET A 156 11.28 -15.70 -4.08
C MET A 156 12.58 -14.87 -4.08
N ALA A 157 13.70 -15.45 -4.55
CA ALA A 157 14.99 -14.76 -4.67
C ALA A 157 14.95 -13.54 -5.59
N GLN A 158 14.35 -13.69 -6.78
CA GLN A 158 14.20 -12.59 -7.72
C GLN A 158 13.24 -11.53 -7.18
N TYR A 159 12.14 -11.94 -6.54
CA TYR A 159 11.18 -11.02 -5.92
C TYR A 159 11.88 -10.08 -4.92
N TYR A 160 12.56 -10.63 -3.92
CA TYR A 160 13.26 -9.82 -2.91
C TYR A 160 14.43 -9.04 -3.48
N TYR A 161 15.12 -9.58 -4.49
CA TYR A 161 16.16 -8.84 -5.20
C TYR A 161 15.61 -7.59 -5.92
N GLN A 162 14.44 -7.70 -6.56
CA GLN A 162 13.79 -6.56 -7.19
C GLN A 162 13.20 -5.58 -6.16
N GLN A 163 12.53 -6.07 -5.11
CA GLN A 163 11.92 -5.21 -4.09
C GLN A 163 12.93 -4.42 -3.25
N SER A 164 14.13 -4.96 -3.08
CA SER A 164 15.20 -4.33 -2.30
C SER A 164 16.17 -3.48 -3.14
N GLY A 165 15.89 -3.24 -4.44
CA GLY A 165 16.82 -2.53 -5.31
C GLY A 165 18.21 -3.19 -5.38
N GLY A 166 18.25 -4.51 -5.27
CA GLY A 166 19.46 -5.32 -5.29
C GLY A 166 20.24 -5.41 -3.98
N SER A 167 19.70 -4.95 -2.85
CA SER A 167 20.39 -5.04 -1.55
C SER A 167 20.08 -6.31 -0.76
N TRP A 168 19.05 -7.07 -1.13
CA TRP A 168 18.60 -8.27 -0.42
C TRP A 168 18.19 -9.37 -1.39
N THR A 169 18.55 -10.61 -1.12
CA THR A 169 18.02 -11.79 -1.82
C THR A 169 18.07 -13.00 -0.90
N VAL A 170 17.48 -14.11 -1.35
CA VAL A 170 17.51 -15.39 -0.65
C VAL A 170 18.23 -16.43 -1.49
N GLU A 171 19.03 -17.28 -0.83
CA GLU A 171 19.58 -18.50 -1.42
C GLU A 171 19.32 -19.66 -0.44
N GLY A 172 19.55 -20.90 -0.87
CA GLY A 172 19.26 -22.01 0.02
C GLY A 172 19.51 -23.38 -0.58
N GLU A 173 19.36 -24.38 0.29
CA GLU A 173 19.49 -25.80 -0.04
C GLU A 173 18.15 -26.49 0.22
N VAL A 174 17.79 -27.43 -0.66
CA VAL A 174 16.57 -28.23 -0.56
C VAL A 174 16.98 -29.65 -0.21
N THR A 175 16.33 -30.31 0.75
CA THR A 175 16.62 -31.73 1.06
C THR A 175 16.02 -32.64 -0.03
N PRO A 176 16.52 -33.88 -0.19
CA PRO A 176 15.74 -34.93 -0.84
C PRO A 176 14.42 -35.16 -0.09
N TRP A 177 13.41 -35.67 -0.79
CA TRP A 177 12.16 -36.13 -0.15
C TRP A 177 12.47 -37.21 0.90
N MET A 178 12.14 -36.92 2.15
CA MET A 178 12.30 -37.85 3.27
C MET A 178 10.97 -38.48 3.66
N GLN A 179 10.97 -39.73 4.08
CA GLN A 179 9.76 -40.36 4.60
C GLN A 179 9.64 -40.11 6.12
N SER A 180 8.50 -39.60 6.56
CA SER A 180 8.14 -39.45 7.98
C SER A 180 8.00 -40.79 8.69
N VAL A 181 8.01 -40.73 10.03
CA VAL A 181 7.80 -41.91 10.89
C VAL A 181 6.32 -42.34 10.89
N HIS A 182 5.40 -41.40 11.04
CA HIS A 182 3.96 -41.66 11.10
C HIS A 182 3.24 -41.35 9.77
N SER A 183 1.97 -41.72 9.66
CA SER A 183 1.13 -41.49 8.48
C SER A 183 0.74 -40.02 8.31
N TYR A 184 0.37 -39.62 7.10
CA TYR A 184 -0.20 -38.31 6.80
C TYR A 184 -1.34 -37.92 7.75
N VAL A 185 -2.26 -38.86 7.96
CA VAL A 185 -3.43 -38.69 8.84
C VAL A 185 -3.06 -38.44 10.31
N TYR A 186 -1.89 -38.92 10.77
CA TYR A 186 -1.45 -38.69 12.14
C TYR A 186 -1.04 -37.23 12.32
N TYR A 187 -0.29 -36.67 11.36
CA TYR A 187 0.17 -35.29 11.46
C TYR A 187 -0.91 -34.26 11.14
N GLY A 188 -1.89 -34.60 10.30
CA GLY A 188 -3.11 -33.81 10.11
C GLY A 188 -4.23 -34.11 11.12
N GLU A 189 -3.93 -34.82 12.22
CA GLU A 189 -4.91 -35.00 13.29
C GLU A 189 -5.13 -33.68 14.04
N ASN A 190 -6.39 -33.31 14.17
CA ASN A 190 -6.81 -32.04 14.73
C ASN A 190 -7.14 -32.15 16.22
N THR A 191 -6.58 -31.25 17.04
CA THR A 191 -6.99 -31.05 18.43
C THR A 191 -8.48 -30.64 18.54
N GLN A 192 -9.03 -30.60 19.77
CA GLN A 192 -10.40 -30.09 20.00
C GLN A 192 -10.63 -28.65 19.49
N ASN A 193 -9.54 -27.88 19.33
CA ASN A 193 -9.54 -26.52 18.80
C ASN A 193 -9.21 -26.46 17.30
N GLU A 194 -9.21 -27.60 16.59
CA GLU A 194 -8.99 -27.66 15.14
C GLU A 194 -7.61 -27.12 14.71
N ARG A 195 -6.61 -27.28 15.57
CA ARG A 195 -5.19 -27.13 15.24
C ARG A 195 -4.55 -28.50 15.07
N ASP A 196 -3.65 -28.64 14.11
CA ASP A 196 -2.84 -29.85 13.94
C ASP A 196 -2.07 -30.18 15.23
N GLU A 197 -2.33 -31.36 15.80
CA GLU A 197 -1.79 -31.77 17.10
C GLU A 197 -0.30 -32.13 17.03
N HIS A 198 0.12 -32.72 15.90
CA HIS A 198 1.42 -33.39 15.80
C HIS A 198 2.39 -32.75 14.79
N VAL A 199 2.06 -31.59 14.20
CA VAL A 199 2.95 -30.95 13.20
C VAL A 199 4.33 -30.61 13.78
N THR A 200 4.42 -30.16 15.04
CA THR A 200 5.74 -29.87 15.65
C THR A 200 6.61 -31.12 15.79
N GLU A 201 6.02 -32.32 15.90
CA GLU A 201 6.76 -33.59 15.83
C GLU A 201 7.32 -33.83 14.43
N LEU A 202 6.51 -33.56 13.38
CA LEU A 202 6.93 -33.66 11.98
C LEU A 202 8.10 -32.71 11.68
N ILE A 203 8.05 -31.47 12.16
CA ILE A 203 9.15 -30.51 12.00
C ILE A 203 10.43 -31.05 12.65
N LYS A 204 10.35 -31.58 13.88
CA LYS A 204 11.50 -32.16 14.59
C LYS A 204 12.12 -33.34 13.84
N GLU A 205 11.32 -34.15 13.14
CA GLU A 205 11.83 -35.26 12.33
C GLU A 205 12.73 -34.79 11.17
N THR A 206 12.47 -33.61 10.61
CA THR A 206 13.27 -33.05 9.50
C THR A 206 14.67 -32.59 9.93
N LEU A 207 14.86 -32.27 11.21
CA LEU A 207 16.04 -31.55 11.69
C LEU A 207 17.36 -32.31 11.48
N SER A 208 17.33 -33.65 11.43
CA SER A 208 18.55 -34.42 11.13
C SER A 208 19.05 -34.20 9.69
N GLN A 209 18.15 -34.01 8.71
CA GLN A 209 18.55 -33.72 7.33
C GLN A 209 18.92 -32.25 7.16
N VAL A 210 18.18 -31.35 7.82
CA VAL A 210 18.51 -29.93 7.92
C VAL A 210 19.94 -29.76 8.44
N GLY A 211 20.26 -30.40 9.57
CA GLY A 211 21.60 -30.37 10.15
C GLY A 211 22.69 -30.86 9.20
N SER A 212 22.41 -31.89 8.39
CA SER A 212 23.38 -32.40 7.40
C SER A 212 23.68 -31.40 6.26
N LEU A 213 22.78 -30.46 5.97
CA LEU A 213 22.99 -29.40 4.97
C LEU A 213 23.75 -28.20 5.56
N VAL A 214 23.52 -27.93 6.84
CA VAL A 214 24.00 -26.75 7.56
C VAL A 214 25.34 -26.99 8.26
N GLU A 215 25.67 -28.23 8.63
CA GLU A 215 26.92 -28.59 9.33
C GLU A 215 28.16 -27.98 8.67
N GLY A 216 28.89 -27.16 9.44
CA GLY A 216 30.08 -26.44 9.00
C GLY A 216 29.83 -25.17 8.17
N LYS A 217 28.58 -24.71 8.08
CA LYS A 217 28.15 -23.47 7.39
C LYS A 217 27.24 -22.60 8.29
N GLU A 218 27.26 -22.81 9.60
CA GLU A 218 26.31 -22.21 10.54
C GLU A 218 26.29 -20.68 10.47
N ASP A 219 27.46 -20.03 10.32
CA ASP A 219 27.60 -18.57 10.20
C ASP A 219 26.80 -17.92 9.05
N VAL A 220 26.39 -18.67 8.02
CA VAL A 220 25.56 -18.13 6.93
C VAL A 220 24.08 -18.47 7.07
N TYR A 221 23.71 -19.34 8.02
CA TYR A 221 22.33 -19.72 8.31
C TYR A 221 21.80 -19.11 9.64
N ASP A 222 22.66 -18.36 10.33
CA ASP A 222 22.40 -17.62 11.56
C ASP A 222 23.04 -16.23 11.39
N GLN A 223 22.26 -15.29 10.86
CA GLN A 223 22.69 -13.93 10.53
C GLN A 223 21.78 -12.86 11.15
N ARG A 224 20.64 -13.25 11.74
CA ARG A 224 19.59 -12.33 12.17
C ARG A 224 19.11 -12.68 13.57
N ASP A 225 18.82 -11.64 14.35
CA ASP A 225 18.22 -11.71 15.68
C ASP A 225 16.88 -10.97 15.62
N PRO A 226 15.82 -11.56 15.02
CA PRO A 226 14.53 -10.89 14.85
C PRO A 226 13.85 -10.56 16.19
N TYR A 227 14.34 -11.13 17.29
CA TYR A 227 13.83 -10.96 18.65
C TYR A 227 14.74 -10.10 19.52
N ASP A 228 15.87 -9.58 19.01
CA ASP A 228 16.86 -8.83 19.79
C ASP A 228 17.08 -9.49 21.17
N MET A 229 17.42 -10.78 21.14
CA MET A 229 17.51 -11.67 22.31
C MET A 229 18.50 -11.16 23.35
N ASN A 230 19.54 -10.44 22.92
CA ASN A 230 20.54 -9.84 23.79
C ASN A 230 20.19 -8.38 24.24
N GLY A 231 19.13 -7.78 23.68
CA GLY A 231 18.63 -6.46 24.04
C GLY A 231 19.55 -5.30 23.65
N ASN A 232 20.42 -5.47 22.65
CA ASN A 232 21.35 -4.43 22.21
C ASN A 232 20.78 -3.55 21.07
N GLY A 233 19.61 -3.91 20.52
CA GLY A 233 18.93 -3.19 19.45
C GLY A 233 19.43 -3.48 18.04
N ILE A 234 20.29 -4.49 17.85
CA ILE A 234 20.84 -4.91 16.56
C ILE A 234 20.18 -6.23 16.16
N ILE A 235 19.37 -6.20 15.10
CA ILE A 235 18.65 -7.40 14.61
C ILE A 235 19.36 -8.10 13.45
N LEU A 236 20.45 -7.52 12.94
CA LEU A 236 21.29 -8.10 11.88
C LEU A 236 22.59 -8.65 12.48
N GLU A 237 22.44 -9.56 13.42
CA GLU A 237 23.51 -10.34 14.02
C GLU A 237 23.01 -11.75 14.37
N ALA A 238 23.94 -12.68 14.60
CA ALA A 238 23.61 -14.04 14.95
C ALA A 238 23.03 -14.15 16.37
N ASP A 239 22.00 -14.99 16.54
CA ASP A 239 21.32 -15.25 17.82
C ASP A 239 21.42 -16.73 18.27
N GLY A 240 22.05 -17.59 17.45
CA GLY A 240 22.18 -19.03 17.70
C GLY A 240 21.01 -19.85 17.15
N PHE A 241 20.05 -19.22 16.47
CA PHE A 241 18.92 -19.88 15.83
C PHE A 241 19.14 -20.02 14.32
N LEU A 242 18.48 -21.01 13.73
CA LEU A 242 18.40 -21.12 12.27
C LEU A 242 17.44 -20.04 11.75
N ASP A 243 17.95 -19.11 10.94
CA ASP A 243 17.22 -17.96 10.41
C ASP A 243 15.93 -18.34 9.66
N ASN A 244 15.98 -19.41 8.85
CA ASN A 244 14.90 -19.79 7.95
C ASN A 244 14.79 -21.31 7.76
N LEU A 245 13.73 -21.90 8.33
CA LEU A 245 13.31 -23.27 8.08
C LEU A 245 11.97 -23.31 7.34
N MET A 246 11.98 -23.84 6.13
CA MET A 246 10.78 -24.11 5.34
C MET A 246 10.58 -25.63 5.22
N VAL A 247 9.38 -26.12 5.50
CA VAL A 247 9.03 -27.53 5.35
C VAL A 247 7.95 -27.65 4.28
N VAL A 248 8.17 -28.55 3.31
CA VAL A 248 7.18 -28.87 2.29
C VAL A 248 6.69 -30.29 2.51
N HIS A 249 5.40 -30.46 2.74
CA HIS A 249 4.82 -31.78 2.95
C HIS A 249 4.13 -32.32 1.70
N ALA A 250 4.21 -33.64 1.47
CA ALA A 250 3.55 -34.28 0.35
C ALA A 250 2.01 -34.12 0.43
N GLY A 251 1.38 -33.93 -0.73
CA GLY A 251 -0.06 -33.72 -0.87
C GLY A 251 -0.51 -32.27 -0.70
N ILE A 252 -1.82 -32.12 -0.66
CA ILE A 252 -2.51 -30.83 -0.59
C ILE A 252 -2.67 -30.34 0.85
N ALA A 253 -2.89 -29.04 1.04
CA ALA A 253 -3.20 -28.45 2.35
C ALA A 253 -4.68 -28.59 2.73
N GLU A 254 -4.97 -28.65 4.03
CA GLU A 254 -6.34 -28.72 4.58
C GLU A 254 -7.21 -27.52 4.16
N GLN A 255 -6.57 -26.38 3.93
CA GLN A 255 -7.19 -25.13 3.45
C GLN A 255 -7.93 -25.29 2.12
N THR A 256 -7.59 -26.30 1.33
CA THR A 256 -8.28 -26.63 0.07
C THR A 256 -9.66 -27.26 0.29
N MET A 257 -9.90 -27.80 1.49
CA MET A 257 -11.10 -28.54 1.90
C MET A 257 -11.38 -29.80 1.07
N GLU A 258 -10.44 -30.20 0.22
CA GLU A 258 -10.49 -31.45 -0.53
C GLU A 258 -10.11 -32.65 0.35
N ASP A 259 -9.39 -32.40 1.45
CA ASP A 259 -8.92 -33.40 2.41
C ASP A 259 -8.86 -32.80 3.83
N ASP A 260 -9.71 -33.30 4.73
CA ASP A 260 -9.79 -32.86 6.14
C ASP A 260 -8.80 -33.58 7.06
N GLN A 261 -7.98 -34.47 6.50
CA GLN A 261 -6.87 -35.13 7.18
C GLN A 261 -5.52 -34.53 6.76
N ALA A 262 -5.56 -33.45 5.98
CA ALA A 262 -4.40 -32.71 5.54
C ALA A 262 -3.86 -31.80 6.64
N ILE A 263 -2.57 -31.46 6.52
CA ILE A 263 -1.95 -30.44 7.35
C ILE A 263 -2.44 -29.07 6.89
N PHE A 264 -2.75 -28.19 7.83
CA PHE A 264 -3.07 -26.79 7.54
C PHE A 264 -1.77 -26.00 7.34
N SER A 265 -1.57 -25.34 6.19
CA SER A 265 -0.36 -24.55 5.96
C SER A 265 -0.28 -23.37 6.92
N HIS A 266 0.88 -23.18 7.57
CA HIS A 266 1.08 -22.10 8.52
C HIS A 266 2.56 -21.79 8.75
N ARG A 267 2.83 -20.59 9.27
CA ARG A 267 4.05 -20.27 10.02
C ARG A 267 3.77 -20.38 11.51
N SER A 268 4.70 -20.97 12.26
CA SER A 268 4.66 -20.97 13.71
C SER A 268 6.06 -21.11 14.30
N SER A 269 6.12 -21.26 15.61
CA SER A 269 7.35 -21.53 16.34
C SER A 269 7.17 -22.80 17.15
N LEU A 270 8.26 -23.53 17.37
CA LEU A 270 8.27 -24.67 18.28
C LEU A 270 8.00 -24.18 19.72
N SER A 271 7.46 -25.04 20.60
CA SER A 271 7.19 -24.66 21.99
C SER A 271 8.44 -24.22 22.78
N GLU A 272 9.58 -24.74 22.37
CA GLU A 272 10.91 -24.41 22.88
C GLU A 272 11.94 -24.59 21.75
N PRO A 273 13.09 -23.90 21.83
CA PRO A 273 14.20 -24.11 20.91
C PRO A 273 14.67 -25.57 20.89
N VAL A 274 14.86 -26.14 19.70
CA VAL A 274 15.29 -27.55 19.54
C VAL A 274 16.67 -27.62 18.87
N PRO A 275 17.66 -28.31 19.47
CA PRO A 275 18.96 -28.48 18.84
C PRO A 275 18.89 -29.14 17.46
N ILE A 276 19.59 -28.56 16.49
CA ILE A 276 19.74 -29.14 15.16
C ILE A 276 20.92 -30.13 15.19
N PRO A 277 20.70 -31.45 14.93
CA PRO A 277 21.77 -32.43 15.02
C PRO A 277 22.94 -32.14 14.08
N GLY A 278 24.16 -32.14 14.61
CA GLY A 278 25.38 -31.92 13.84
C GLY A 278 25.85 -30.46 13.78
N THR A 279 25.05 -29.51 14.26
CA THR A 279 25.39 -28.07 14.26
C THR A 279 25.40 -27.51 15.69
N ASN A 280 25.75 -26.24 15.84
CA ASN A 280 25.58 -25.47 17.07
C ASN A 280 24.29 -24.63 17.10
N LEU A 281 23.41 -24.78 16.10
CA LEU A 281 22.19 -23.99 15.94
C LEU A 281 20.96 -24.64 16.58
N LEU A 282 19.98 -23.80 16.91
CA LEU A 282 18.65 -24.20 17.38
C LEU A 282 17.59 -23.94 16.30
N ALA A 283 16.67 -24.86 16.12
CA ALA A 283 15.45 -24.62 15.35
C ALA A 283 14.37 -24.05 16.29
N TYR A 284 13.67 -23.01 15.83
CA TYR A 284 12.55 -22.43 16.56
C TYR A 284 11.41 -22.05 15.63
N ASP A 285 11.61 -21.03 14.79
CA ASP A 285 10.63 -20.66 13.78
C ASP A 285 10.65 -21.63 12.60
N TYR A 286 9.47 -21.95 12.12
CA TYR A 286 9.29 -22.75 10.91
C TYR A 286 8.07 -22.28 10.13
N MET A 287 8.08 -22.59 8.84
CA MET A 287 6.87 -22.62 8.04
C MET A 287 6.66 -24.00 7.45
N ILE A 288 5.40 -24.38 7.27
CA ILE A 288 5.01 -25.62 6.62
C ILE A 288 4.00 -25.34 5.51
N GLN A 289 4.32 -25.79 4.30
CA GLN A 289 3.55 -25.56 3.08
C GLN A 289 3.28 -26.88 2.33
N PRO A 290 2.20 -26.98 1.55
CA PRO A 290 1.90 -28.19 0.79
C PRO A 290 2.82 -28.35 -0.42
N GLU A 291 2.85 -29.56 -0.97
CA GLU A 291 3.65 -29.95 -2.13
C GLU A 291 3.42 -29.03 -3.33
N ASP A 292 2.19 -28.57 -3.54
CA ASP A 292 1.83 -27.66 -4.63
C ASP A 292 1.73 -26.19 -4.21
N GLY A 293 2.43 -25.83 -3.13
CA GLY A 293 2.64 -24.45 -2.71
C GLY A 293 3.29 -23.62 -3.84
N PRO A 294 2.66 -22.54 -4.32
CA PRO A 294 3.23 -21.63 -5.30
C PRO A 294 4.13 -20.56 -4.63
N PRO A 295 5.03 -19.90 -5.37
CA PRO A 295 6.03 -19.00 -4.79
C PRO A 295 5.42 -17.82 -4.01
N GLY A 296 4.25 -17.30 -4.40
CA GLY A 296 3.60 -16.20 -3.69
C GLY A 296 3.29 -16.48 -2.22
N VAL A 297 3.07 -17.75 -1.85
CA VAL A 297 2.87 -18.15 -0.45
C VAL A 297 4.19 -18.12 0.31
N PHE A 298 5.23 -18.77 -0.22
CA PHE A 298 6.57 -18.76 0.40
C PHE A 298 7.11 -17.33 0.55
N THR A 299 6.93 -16.50 -0.47
CA THR A 299 7.36 -15.09 -0.46
C THR A 299 6.61 -14.29 0.62
N HIS A 300 5.30 -14.49 0.79
CA HIS A 300 4.52 -13.83 1.84
C HIS A 300 5.01 -14.23 3.24
N GLU A 301 5.14 -15.54 3.48
CA GLU A 301 5.55 -16.07 4.78
C GLU A 301 6.99 -15.69 5.14
N TYR A 302 7.88 -15.59 4.15
CA TYR A 302 9.23 -15.05 4.36
C TYR A 302 9.20 -13.56 4.72
N GLY A 303 8.19 -12.80 4.28
CA GLY A 303 7.94 -11.44 4.77
C GLY A 303 7.76 -11.37 6.30
N HIS A 304 7.06 -12.34 6.90
CA HIS A 304 6.94 -12.45 8.36
C HIS A 304 8.27 -12.78 9.03
N ASN A 305 9.14 -13.58 8.39
CA ASN A 305 10.51 -13.80 8.89
C ASN A 305 11.36 -12.52 8.88
N LEU A 306 10.97 -11.50 8.12
CA LEU A 306 11.54 -10.15 8.17
C LEU A 306 10.78 -9.21 9.13
N ASN A 307 9.98 -9.75 10.03
CA ASN A 307 9.14 -9.03 11.01
C ASN A 307 8.01 -8.17 10.44
N LEU A 308 7.62 -8.37 9.17
CA LEU A 308 6.44 -7.69 8.61
C LEU A 308 5.13 -8.31 9.14
N PRO A 309 4.12 -7.50 9.51
CA PRO A 309 2.81 -7.98 9.93
C PRO A 309 1.93 -8.34 8.72
N ASP A 310 0.86 -9.09 8.98
CA ASP A 310 -0.27 -9.18 8.06
C ASP A 310 -0.98 -7.83 7.95
N LEU A 311 -1.32 -7.43 6.72
CA LEU A 311 -2.06 -6.21 6.43
C LEU A 311 -3.52 -6.46 6.05
N TYR A 312 -3.90 -7.73 5.88
CA TYR A 312 -5.32 -8.13 5.80
C TYR A 312 -5.93 -8.25 7.21
N ASP A 313 -7.25 -8.29 7.28
CA ASP A 313 -7.96 -8.56 8.54
C ASP A 313 -7.90 -10.07 8.85
N THR A 314 -7.17 -10.44 9.90
CA THR A 314 -6.97 -11.83 10.33
C THR A 314 -8.11 -12.34 11.22
N THR A 315 -8.97 -11.44 11.73
CA THR A 315 -10.00 -11.76 12.74
C THR A 315 -11.32 -12.26 12.14
N ASN A 316 -11.38 -12.39 10.82
CA ASN A 316 -12.57 -12.85 10.10
C ASN A 316 -13.80 -11.95 10.36
N SER A 317 -13.60 -10.63 10.48
CA SER A 317 -14.69 -9.66 10.72
C SER A 317 -15.60 -9.49 9.50
N GLY A 318 -15.15 -9.92 8.30
CA GLY A 318 -16.01 -10.32 7.18
C GLY A 318 -15.58 -9.79 5.80
N LEU A 319 -15.53 -8.46 5.61
CA LEU A 319 -15.41 -7.84 4.28
C LEU A 319 -13.97 -7.51 3.84
N GLY A 320 -12.99 -7.79 4.70
CA GLY A 320 -11.56 -7.57 4.46
C GLY A 320 -11.11 -6.12 4.71
N SER A 321 -9.82 -5.93 4.99
CA SER A 321 -9.20 -4.60 5.07
C SER A 321 -9.03 -4.00 3.67
N PRO A 322 -9.02 -2.66 3.50
CA PRO A 322 -8.82 -2.02 2.21
C PRO A 322 -7.32 -1.92 1.88
N VAL A 323 -6.67 -3.08 1.74
CA VAL A 323 -5.30 -3.23 1.21
C VAL A 323 -5.30 -4.12 -0.04
N GLY A 324 -5.93 -5.30 0.04
CA GLY A 324 -6.19 -6.17 -1.11
C GLY A 324 -4.92 -6.60 -1.87
N GLY A 325 -5.04 -6.72 -3.19
CA GLY A 325 -3.93 -7.10 -4.08
C GLY A 325 -2.81 -6.08 -4.20
N TRP A 326 -2.89 -4.92 -3.55
CA TRP A 326 -1.86 -3.89 -3.61
C TRP A 326 -0.58 -4.24 -2.83
N SER A 327 -0.65 -5.14 -1.85
CA SER A 327 0.50 -5.55 -1.04
C SER A 327 0.65 -7.07 -0.99
N LEU A 328 1.89 -7.55 -1.11
CA LEU A 328 2.24 -8.93 -0.76
C LEU A 328 1.76 -9.32 0.64
N MET A 329 1.90 -8.43 1.63
CA MET A 329 1.49 -8.69 3.03
C MET A 329 -0.04 -8.64 3.23
N ALA A 330 -0.79 -8.50 2.13
CA ALA A 330 -2.24 -8.65 2.08
C ALA A 330 -2.62 -9.78 1.09
N ASN A 331 -3.40 -9.46 0.05
CA ASN A 331 -3.81 -10.43 -0.96
C ASN A 331 -2.91 -10.42 -2.21
N GLY A 332 -1.83 -9.65 -2.22
CA GLY A 332 -0.87 -9.57 -3.34
C GLY A 332 -0.14 -10.87 -3.63
N GLY A 333 -0.09 -11.81 -2.67
CA GLY A 333 0.41 -13.16 -2.90
C GLY A 333 -0.47 -14.04 -3.79
N PHE A 334 -1.67 -13.59 -4.19
CA PHE A 334 -2.67 -14.37 -4.96
C PHE A 334 -2.64 -14.16 -6.48
N THR A 335 -1.77 -13.28 -6.98
CA THR A 335 -1.73 -12.88 -8.38
C THR A 335 -0.93 -13.83 -9.29
N GLY A 336 -1.27 -13.84 -10.58
CA GLY A 336 -0.68 -14.68 -11.64
C GLY A 336 -1.74 -15.36 -12.52
N GLU A 337 -1.41 -15.70 -13.77
CA GLU A 337 -2.31 -16.48 -14.65
C GLU A 337 -2.66 -17.85 -14.06
N VAL A 338 -1.68 -18.47 -13.40
CA VAL A 338 -1.91 -19.51 -12.40
C VAL A 338 -1.85 -18.82 -11.05
N ALA A 339 -2.83 -19.07 -10.17
CA ALA A 339 -2.93 -18.31 -8.92
C ALA A 339 -1.62 -18.37 -8.13
N ARG A 340 -1.26 -17.23 -7.54
CA ARG A 340 -0.12 -17.08 -6.62
C ARG A 340 1.27 -17.31 -7.24
N THR A 341 1.41 -17.38 -8.57
CA THR A 341 2.73 -17.57 -9.21
C THR A 341 3.50 -16.27 -9.47
N ARG A 342 2.83 -15.12 -9.41
CA ARG A 342 3.42 -13.80 -9.66
C ARG A 342 2.97 -12.81 -8.60
N PRO A 343 3.52 -12.90 -7.37
CA PRO A 343 3.14 -11.99 -6.28
C PRO A 343 3.41 -10.52 -6.64
N THR A 344 2.52 -9.61 -6.23
CA THR A 344 2.71 -8.16 -6.40
C THR A 344 3.77 -7.61 -5.46
N GLY A 345 4.21 -6.37 -5.69
CA GLY A 345 5.15 -5.69 -4.81
C GLY A 345 4.66 -5.49 -3.37
N LEU A 346 5.61 -5.22 -2.47
CA LEU A 346 5.35 -4.75 -1.12
C LEU A 346 4.74 -3.34 -1.16
N ASP A 347 3.83 -3.07 -0.24
CA ASP A 347 3.35 -1.72 0.03
C ASP A 347 4.47 -0.79 0.53
N PRO A 348 4.29 0.54 0.45
CA PRO A 348 5.35 1.47 0.80
C PRO A 348 5.65 1.49 2.30
N TRP A 349 4.71 1.11 3.17
CA TRP A 349 4.96 1.05 4.61
C TRP A 349 5.90 -0.11 4.95
N SER A 350 5.64 -1.31 4.39
CA SER A 350 6.50 -2.48 4.55
C SER A 350 7.91 -2.20 4.04
N LYS A 351 8.06 -1.50 2.90
CA LYS A 351 9.37 -1.08 2.38
C LYS A 351 10.09 -0.11 3.33
N LEU A 352 9.38 0.86 3.90
CA LEU A 352 9.96 1.78 4.89
C LEU A 352 10.39 1.05 6.16
N TYR A 353 9.58 0.09 6.62
CA TYR A 353 9.90 -0.75 7.76
C TYR A 353 11.18 -1.55 7.53
N LEU A 354 11.30 -2.24 6.39
CA LEU A 354 12.50 -2.99 6.03
C LEU A 354 13.73 -2.09 5.84
N GLN A 355 13.56 -0.92 5.22
CA GLN A 355 14.63 0.07 5.09
C GLN A 355 15.14 0.55 6.45
N THR A 356 14.25 0.69 7.43
CA THR A 356 14.58 1.21 8.77
C THR A 356 15.16 0.13 9.67
N SER A 357 14.67 -1.11 9.56
CA SER A 357 15.09 -2.24 10.39
C SER A 357 16.36 -2.93 9.86
N LEU A 358 16.47 -3.12 8.54
CA LEU A 358 17.54 -3.90 7.91
C LEU A 358 18.52 -3.04 7.09
N GLY A 359 18.19 -1.78 6.82
CA GLY A 359 18.95 -0.95 5.87
C GLY A 359 18.75 -1.41 4.42
N GLY A 360 19.74 -1.19 3.55
CA GLY A 360 19.65 -1.58 2.13
C GLY A 360 19.04 -0.50 1.24
N ASN A 361 18.35 -0.92 0.17
CA ASN A 361 17.78 -0.08 -0.90
C ASN A 361 16.29 -0.41 -1.17
N TRP A 362 15.49 -0.65 -0.14
CA TRP A 362 14.06 -0.95 -0.30
C TRP A 362 13.27 0.28 -0.78
N VAL A 363 13.56 1.44 -0.20
CA VAL A 363 12.94 2.72 -0.55
C VAL A 363 13.77 3.89 -0.02
N ASP A 364 13.80 4.99 -0.76
CA ASP A 364 14.35 6.28 -0.35
C ASP A 364 13.27 7.34 -0.62
N PRO A 365 12.33 7.57 0.33
CA PRO A 365 11.13 8.35 0.09
C PRO A 365 11.46 9.85 -0.03
N ILE A 366 10.67 10.54 -0.85
CA ILE A 366 10.60 12.01 -0.81
C ILE A 366 9.80 12.38 0.44
N GLN A 367 10.49 12.78 1.50
CA GLN A 367 9.87 13.20 2.76
C GLN A 367 9.36 14.64 2.67
N LEU A 368 8.10 14.85 3.00
CA LEU A 368 7.46 16.15 3.11
C LEU A 368 6.66 16.24 4.41
N HIS A 369 6.55 17.45 4.95
CA HIS A 369 5.58 17.74 6.01
C HIS A 369 4.46 18.61 5.46
N TRP A 370 3.23 18.33 5.87
CA TRP A 370 2.07 19.07 5.38
C TRP A 370 2.18 20.59 5.58
N GLU A 371 2.87 21.08 6.63
CA GLU A 371 3.06 22.52 6.83
C GLU A 371 3.88 23.18 5.72
N GLU A 372 4.75 22.44 5.05
CA GLU A 372 5.57 22.97 3.95
C GLU A 372 4.70 23.40 2.77
N LEU A 373 3.56 22.75 2.57
CA LEU A 373 2.58 23.06 1.53
C LEU A 373 1.83 24.38 1.78
N LYS A 374 1.90 24.95 3.00
CA LYS A 374 1.39 26.30 3.29
C LYS A 374 2.17 27.39 2.55
N ASN A 375 3.40 27.09 2.13
CA ASN A 375 4.26 28.03 1.41
C ASN A 375 4.01 28.02 -0.11
N GLY A 376 3.15 27.14 -0.59
CA GLY A 376 2.79 27.00 -2.01
C GLY A 376 2.83 25.55 -2.48
N ASN A 377 2.21 25.30 -3.63
CA ASN A 377 2.13 23.96 -4.22
C ASN A 377 3.53 23.42 -4.59
N GLN A 378 3.73 22.13 -4.40
CA GLN A 378 4.93 21.40 -4.77
C GLN A 378 4.64 20.51 -5.98
N ARG A 379 5.52 20.56 -6.99
CA ARG A 379 5.43 19.69 -8.17
C ARG A 379 6.52 18.63 -8.12
N ILE A 380 6.14 17.36 -8.05
CA ILE A 380 7.04 16.24 -7.78
C ILE A 380 6.83 15.15 -8.81
N SER A 381 7.92 14.63 -9.38
CA SER A 381 7.87 13.46 -10.25
C SER A 381 8.15 12.20 -9.44
N VAL A 382 7.35 11.16 -9.67
CA VAL A 382 7.49 9.85 -9.05
C VAL A 382 7.68 8.78 -10.11
N LYS A 383 8.42 7.72 -9.76
CA LYS A 383 8.62 6.50 -10.54
C LYS A 383 7.73 5.38 -10.01
N GLU A 384 7.50 4.38 -10.83
CA GLU A 384 6.76 3.19 -10.43
C GLU A 384 7.41 2.45 -9.24
N ALA A 385 6.57 1.82 -8.42
CA ALA A 385 6.99 1.11 -7.21
C ALA A 385 7.87 -0.13 -7.47
N SER A 386 7.93 -0.60 -8.72
CA SER A 386 8.77 -1.70 -9.18
C SER A 386 10.13 -1.25 -9.75
N ASP A 387 10.40 0.06 -9.83
CA ASP A 387 11.71 0.58 -10.27
C ASP A 387 12.82 0.08 -9.31
N PHE A 388 13.98 -0.22 -9.88
CA PHE A 388 15.12 -0.77 -9.15
C PHE A 388 15.85 0.30 -8.33
N ASP A 389 15.79 1.57 -8.73
CA ASP A 389 16.34 2.69 -7.98
C ASP A 389 15.40 3.06 -6.82
N PRO A 390 15.84 3.01 -5.54
CA PRO A 390 14.95 3.25 -4.40
C PRO A 390 14.36 4.68 -4.34
N ARG A 391 14.95 5.63 -5.08
CA ARG A 391 14.61 7.05 -5.04
C ARG A 391 13.41 7.39 -5.91
N ASP A 392 12.65 8.38 -5.45
CA ASP A 392 11.50 8.96 -6.15
C ASP A 392 10.33 7.98 -6.36
N LYS A 393 10.29 6.85 -5.64
CA LYS A 393 9.22 5.84 -5.75
C LYS A 393 8.02 6.13 -4.84
N VAL A 394 8.29 6.78 -3.72
CA VAL A 394 7.30 7.06 -2.66
C VAL A 394 7.46 8.49 -2.18
N ILE A 395 6.34 9.20 -2.03
CA ILE A 395 6.28 10.43 -1.22
C ILE A 395 5.74 10.04 0.15
N LYS A 396 6.48 10.31 1.21
CA LYS A 396 5.98 10.23 2.60
C LYS A 396 5.58 11.63 3.02
N LEU A 397 4.29 11.84 3.22
CA LEU A 397 3.72 13.13 3.62
C LEU A 397 3.22 13.05 5.06
N ASP A 398 4.00 13.63 5.96
CA ASP A 398 3.69 13.65 7.39
C ASP A 398 2.53 14.61 7.66
N LEU A 399 1.58 14.13 8.46
CA LEU A 399 0.38 14.84 8.90
C LEU A 399 0.52 15.20 10.38
N PRO A 400 -0.38 16.03 10.95
CA PRO A 400 -0.41 16.22 12.39
C PRO A 400 -0.57 14.88 13.13
N PRO A 401 0.22 14.63 14.20
CA PRO A 401 0.09 13.41 14.98
C PRO A 401 -1.23 13.41 15.76
N THR A 402 -1.72 12.22 16.07
CA THR A 402 -2.79 12.03 17.05
C THR A 402 -2.17 12.16 18.43
N LEU A 403 -2.70 13.07 19.24
CA LEU A 403 -2.24 13.26 20.63
C LEU A 403 -3.05 12.36 21.56
N ILE A 404 -2.36 11.52 22.34
CA ILE A 404 -2.93 10.81 23.49
C ILE A 404 -2.57 11.61 24.74
N PRO A 405 -3.58 12.10 25.49
CA PRO A 405 -3.32 12.86 26.70
C PRO A 405 -2.44 12.10 27.68
N ALA A 406 -1.43 12.78 28.23
CA ALA A 406 -0.60 12.22 29.29
C ALA A 406 -1.45 11.74 30.48
N LEU A 407 -1.08 10.60 31.07
CA LEU A 407 -1.81 10.03 32.22
C LEU A 407 -1.92 11.04 33.38
N ALA A 408 -0.81 11.72 33.69
CA ALA A 408 -0.74 12.83 34.62
C ALA A 408 0.51 13.68 34.38
N GLN A 409 0.52 14.90 34.91
CA GLN A 409 1.76 15.66 35.09
C GLN A 409 2.62 15.00 36.18
N PRO A 410 3.97 15.11 36.11
CA PRO A 410 4.87 14.72 37.20
C PRO A 410 4.40 15.27 38.55
N LYS A 411 4.62 14.50 39.63
CA LYS A 411 4.08 14.86 40.95
C LYS A 411 4.73 16.14 41.44
N ASP A 412 6.04 16.17 41.36
CA ASP A 412 6.92 17.30 41.58
C ASP A 412 7.92 17.38 40.41
N GLY A 413 8.73 18.43 40.33
CA GLY A 413 9.80 18.49 39.32
C GLY A 413 9.32 18.60 37.85
N THR A 414 10.10 18.00 36.96
CA THR A 414 9.93 17.99 35.50
C THR A 414 9.66 16.59 34.98
N TYR A 415 10.10 15.54 35.66
CA TYR A 415 10.00 14.16 35.21
C TYR A 415 9.39 13.25 36.27
N SER A 416 8.81 12.16 35.81
CA SER A 416 8.41 11.02 36.63
C SER A 416 8.77 9.74 35.87
N TYR A 417 8.90 8.61 36.55
CA TYR A 417 9.06 7.33 35.89
C TYR A 417 7.71 6.82 35.38
N TYR A 418 7.63 6.47 34.10
CA TYR A 418 6.46 5.92 33.45
C TYR A 418 6.71 4.47 33.06
N SER A 419 5.77 3.60 33.40
CA SER A 419 5.87 2.18 33.14
C SER A 419 5.67 1.77 31.68
N ASP A 420 5.23 2.68 30.80
CA ASP A 420 4.55 2.34 29.54
C ASP A 420 3.18 1.66 29.84
N ASN A 421 2.28 1.56 28.86
CA ASN A 421 0.92 0.99 28.99
C ASN A 421 0.57 0.01 27.87
N ARG A 422 1.56 -0.40 27.09
CA ARG A 422 1.41 -1.31 25.95
C ARG A 422 1.32 -2.78 26.42
N ASP A 423 0.97 -3.66 25.50
CA ASP A 423 0.79 -5.09 25.79
C ASP A 423 2.14 -5.82 25.90
N TYR A 424 2.16 -6.96 26.59
CA TYR A 424 3.30 -7.84 26.83
C TYR A 424 4.51 -7.20 27.55
N LEU A 425 4.33 -6.12 28.30
CA LEU A 425 5.41 -5.45 29.02
C LEU A 425 5.91 -6.27 30.20
N ASN A 426 7.18 -6.08 30.53
CA ASN A 426 7.81 -6.61 31.75
C ASN A 426 8.93 -5.66 32.20
N ASN A 427 8.53 -4.43 32.50
CA ASN A 427 9.45 -3.34 32.82
C ASN A 427 9.80 -3.41 34.29
N TRP A 428 11.04 -3.08 34.66
CA TRP A 428 11.47 -3.08 36.05
C TRP A 428 12.50 -2.00 36.38
N MET A 429 12.57 -1.67 37.67
CA MET A 429 13.61 -0.85 38.27
C MET A 429 14.12 -1.56 39.53
N ILE A 430 15.42 -1.83 39.63
CA ILE A 430 16.03 -2.57 40.74
C ILE A 430 17.06 -1.71 41.48
N SER A 431 16.97 -1.65 42.80
CA SER A 431 17.92 -0.91 43.62
C SER A 431 19.27 -1.64 43.72
N PRO A 432 20.36 -0.93 44.07
CA PRO A 432 21.56 -1.58 44.62
C PRO A 432 21.22 -2.32 45.92
N TRP A 433 22.15 -3.14 46.41
CA TRP A 433 22.06 -3.71 47.75
C TRP A 433 22.08 -2.58 48.79
N ILE A 434 21.10 -2.61 49.69
CA ILE A 434 20.88 -1.64 50.76
C ILE A 434 21.21 -2.34 52.08
N ASP A 435 22.16 -1.80 52.83
CA ASP A 435 22.61 -2.39 54.10
C ASP A 435 21.78 -1.86 55.28
N LEU A 436 20.93 -2.73 55.85
CA LEU A 436 20.12 -2.43 57.04
C LEU A 436 20.72 -3.04 58.31
N SER A 437 21.97 -3.50 58.28
CA SER A 437 22.60 -4.19 59.42
C SER A 437 22.83 -3.29 60.65
N SER A 438 22.95 -1.98 60.42
CA SER A 438 23.21 -0.98 61.47
C SER A 438 21.94 -0.26 61.98
N VAL A 439 20.80 -0.54 61.36
CA VAL A 439 19.50 0.08 61.67
C VAL A 439 18.89 -0.54 62.93
N THR A 440 18.17 0.25 63.74
CA THR A 440 17.77 -0.18 65.09
C THR A 440 16.31 0.02 65.46
N SER A 441 15.57 0.92 64.80
CA SER A 441 14.17 1.21 65.12
C SER A 441 13.21 0.85 64.01
N ASP A 442 13.30 1.53 62.86
CA ASP A 442 12.25 1.54 61.85
C ASP A 442 12.78 1.84 60.46
N VAL A 443 12.21 1.14 59.46
CA VAL A 443 12.54 1.30 58.04
C VAL A 443 11.26 1.45 57.24
N TYR A 444 11.10 2.56 56.53
CA TYR A 444 9.94 2.82 55.67
C TYR A 444 10.37 3.22 54.27
N LEU A 445 9.75 2.59 53.28
CA LEU A 445 9.80 3.04 51.89
C LEU A 445 8.55 3.89 51.63
N GLU A 446 8.75 5.10 51.14
CA GLU A 446 7.70 6.01 50.68
C GLU A 446 7.91 6.35 49.20
N PHE A 447 6.83 6.46 48.45
CA PHE A 447 6.85 6.91 47.05
C PHE A 447 5.48 7.47 46.65
N ASP A 448 5.44 8.31 45.62
CA ASP A 448 4.20 8.77 45.01
C ASP A 448 3.88 7.90 43.78
N SER A 449 2.61 7.52 43.62
CA SER A 449 2.12 6.74 42.48
C SER A 449 0.87 7.33 41.85
N PHE A 450 0.75 7.22 40.53
CA PHE A 450 -0.49 7.43 39.78
C PHE A 450 -0.73 6.19 38.92
N ARG A 451 -1.94 5.62 39.00
CA ARG A 451 -2.24 4.29 38.45
C ARG A 451 -3.46 4.31 37.53
N SER A 452 -3.33 3.69 36.37
CA SER A 452 -4.42 3.26 35.48
C SER A 452 -4.03 1.92 34.87
N VAL A 453 -4.07 0.89 35.70
CA VAL A 453 -3.62 -0.47 35.39
C VAL A 453 -4.85 -1.36 35.21
N GLU A 454 -4.90 -2.18 34.14
CA GLU A 454 -6.06 -3.04 33.85
C GLU A 454 -6.34 -4.02 35.00
N GLU A 455 -7.49 -3.87 35.66
CA GLU A 455 -7.82 -4.59 36.89
C GLU A 455 -7.93 -6.10 36.65
N GLY A 456 -7.04 -6.86 37.30
CA GLY A 456 -7.00 -8.32 37.27
C GLY A 456 -6.21 -8.93 36.12
N TYR A 457 -5.60 -8.11 35.25
CA TYR A 457 -4.83 -8.56 34.08
C TYR A 457 -3.41 -8.01 34.11
N ASP A 458 -3.28 -6.70 34.38
CA ASP A 458 -2.00 -6.02 34.48
C ASP A 458 -1.62 -5.79 35.94
N PHE A 459 -0.32 -5.79 36.22
CA PHE A 459 0.18 -5.72 37.59
C PHE A 459 1.42 -4.83 37.71
N PHE A 460 1.39 -3.93 38.68
CA PHE A 460 2.59 -3.32 39.24
C PHE A 460 2.94 -3.98 40.56
N ILE A 461 4.14 -4.52 40.68
CA ILE A 461 4.62 -5.27 41.83
C ILE A 461 5.81 -4.55 42.46
N LEU A 462 5.70 -4.28 43.76
CA LEU A 462 6.85 -3.90 44.58
C LEU A 462 7.40 -5.15 45.26
N GLY A 463 8.66 -5.44 45.00
CA GLY A 463 9.40 -6.60 45.48
C GLY A 463 10.52 -6.27 46.45
N VAL A 464 10.87 -7.25 47.28
CA VAL A 464 12.11 -7.25 48.06
C VAL A 464 12.85 -8.57 47.91
N MET A 465 14.17 -8.50 47.85
CA MET A 465 15.06 -9.65 47.95
C MET A 465 16.02 -9.39 49.11
N ASP A 466 16.25 -10.39 49.97
CA ASP A 466 17.24 -10.29 51.04
C ASP A 466 18.48 -11.16 50.78
N ASP A 467 19.53 -10.89 51.55
CA ASP A 467 20.82 -11.58 51.51
C ASP A 467 20.81 -12.98 52.16
N VAL A 468 19.64 -13.47 52.58
CA VAL A 468 19.48 -14.80 53.17
C VAL A 468 18.86 -15.75 52.15
N GLU A 469 17.62 -15.47 51.75
CA GLU A 469 16.83 -16.35 50.87
C GLU A 469 17.20 -16.17 49.39
N HIS A 470 17.72 -14.99 49.00
CA HIS A 470 18.07 -14.65 47.61
C HIS A 470 16.92 -14.90 46.60
N SER A 471 15.66 -14.81 47.07
CA SER A 471 14.45 -14.88 46.26
C SER A 471 13.66 -13.57 46.36
N TRP A 472 12.96 -13.22 45.30
CA TRP A 472 12.07 -12.06 45.28
C TRP A 472 10.75 -12.39 45.98
N GLU A 473 10.36 -11.57 46.97
CA GLU A 473 9.09 -11.65 47.66
C GLU A 473 8.26 -10.36 47.45
N PRO A 474 6.97 -10.46 47.13
CA PRO A 474 6.14 -9.28 46.86
C PRO A 474 5.77 -8.58 48.17
N LEU A 475 6.07 -7.29 48.27
CA LEU A 475 5.65 -6.39 49.35
C LEU A 475 4.26 -5.79 49.08
N ALA A 476 4.01 -5.40 47.83
CA ALA A 476 2.73 -4.85 47.38
C ALA A 476 2.48 -5.23 45.92
N ILE A 477 1.20 -5.39 45.56
CA ILE A 477 0.75 -5.66 44.20
C ILE A 477 -0.42 -4.72 43.93
N TYR A 478 -0.33 -3.96 42.85
CA TYR A 478 -1.33 -3.01 42.40
C TYR A 478 -1.86 -3.43 41.02
N SER A 479 -3.17 -3.36 40.85
CA SER A 479 -3.90 -3.73 39.64
C SER A 479 -5.24 -2.99 39.71
N ASP A 480 -5.15 -1.67 39.68
CA ASP A 480 -6.23 -0.74 40.01
C ASP A 480 -6.00 0.64 39.39
N HIS A 481 -6.91 1.58 39.67
CA HIS A 481 -6.83 2.96 39.21
C HIS A 481 -6.90 3.94 40.38
N THR A 482 -6.29 5.10 40.19
CA THR A 482 -6.33 6.22 41.13
C THR A 482 -6.86 7.49 40.46
N ASP A 483 -7.65 8.29 41.16
CA ASP A 483 -8.16 9.59 40.67
C ASP A 483 -7.09 10.70 40.60
N GLY A 484 -5.88 10.41 41.09
CA GLY A 484 -4.78 11.37 41.24
C GLY A 484 -3.57 10.71 41.90
N TRP A 485 -2.46 11.45 41.99
CA TRP A 485 -1.27 10.98 42.72
C TRP A 485 -1.59 10.63 44.17
N VAL A 486 -1.21 9.43 44.59
CA VAL A 486 -1.30 8.94 45.97
C VAL A 486 0.09 8.66 46.51
N LYS A 487 0.24 8.84 47.83
CA LYS A 487 1.50 8.50 48.52
C LYS A 487 1.37 7.10 49.12
N ASP A 488 2.25 6.20 48.70
CA ASP A 488 2.38 4.85 49.23
C ASP A 488 3.43 4.81 50.35
N THR A 489 3.24 3.92 51.33
CA THR A 489 4.15 3.75 52.46
C THR A 489 4.21 2.28 52.87
N ILE A 490 5.42 1.71 52.84
CA ILE A 490 5.67 0.28 53.09
C ILE A 490 6.65 0.15 54.25
N ASP A 491 6.24 -0.60 55.27
CA ASP A 491 7.09 -0.94 56.42
C ASP A 491 8.02 -2.10 56.08
N LEU A 492 9.33 -1.83 56.13
CA LEU A 492 10.40 -2.79 55.86
C LEU A 492 11.17 -3.18 57.14
N SER A 493 10.65 -2.83 58.31
CA SER A 493 11.33 -3.08 59.60
C SER A 493 11.55 -4.58 59.88
N ALA A 494 10.84 -5.47 59.18
CA ALA A 494 11.07 -6.92 59.22
C ALA A 494 12.46 -7.34 58.69
N TYR A 495 13.11 -6.49 57.89
CA TYR A 495 14.40 -6.75 57.26
C TYR A 495 15.57 -6.07 57.99
N ILE A 496 15.34 -5.43 59.15
CA ILE A 496 16.40 -4.88 59.99
C ILE A 496 17.44 -5.98 60.31
N GLY A 497 18.72 -5.65 60.17
CA GLY A 497 19.81 -6.60 60.37
C GLY A 497 20.25 -7.35 59.11
N ARG A 498 19.60 -7.13 57.96
CA ARG A 498 19.89 -7.78 56.66
C ARG A 498 20.38 -6.78 55.63
N GLN A 499 20.85 -7.27 54.48
CA GLN A 499 20.92 -6.47 53.26
C GLN A 499 19.73 -6.81 52.36
N ILE A 500 19.18 -5.81 51.68
CA ILE A 500 18.04 -5.99 50.79
C ILE A 500 18.24 -5.32 49.42
N LYS A 501 17.51 -5.78 48.42
CA LYS A 501 17.20 -5.05 47.19
C LYS A 501 15.71 -4.81 47.08
N LEU A 502 15.34 -3.71 46.45
CA LEU A 502 13.96 -3.38 46.09
C LEU A 502 13.77 -3.48 44.58
N GLN A 503 12.60 -3.93 44.14
CA GLN A 503 12.21 -3.96 42.73
C GLN A 503 10.84 -3.32 42.55
N PHE A 504 10.73 -2.38 41.63
CA PHE A 504 9.46 -1.96 41.05
C PHE A 504 9.30 -2.66 39.71
N ARG A 505 8.17 -3.30 39.43
CA ARG A 505 7.99 -4.08 38.22
C ARG A 505 6.58 -3.90 37.67
N TYR A 506 6.46 -3.61 36.37
CA TYR A 506 5.20 -3.51 35.67
C TYR A 506 5.08 -4.62 34.62
N MET A 507 3.99 -5.36 34.66
CA MET A 507 3.73 -6.51 33.78
C MET A 507 2.34 -6.36 33.16
N THR A 508 2.26 -6.51 31.84
CA THR A 508 0.98 -6.48 31.12
C THR A 508 0.69 -7.78 30.38
N ASP A 509 -0.58 -8.04 30.16
CA ASP A 509 -1.04 -9.21 29.41
C ASP A 509 -0.95 -8.98 27.88
N SER A 510 -1.63 -9.82 27.10
CA SER A 510 -1.59 -9.75 25.63
C SER A 510 -2.48 -8.68 25.00
N SER A 511 -3.38 -8.05 25.77
CA SER A 511 -4.39 -7.15 25.23
C SER A 511 -5.12 -6.41 26.35
N GLY A 512 -5.05 -5.10 26.35
CA GLY A 512 -5.85 -4.29 27.26
C GLY A 512 -5.07 -3.06 27.64
N ARG A 513 -5.39 -1.94 27.00
CA ARG A 513 -4.67 -0.69 27.23
C ARG A 513 -5.49 0.26 28.04
N GLU A 514 -4.90 0.68 29.15
CA GLU A 514 -5.39 1.81 29.91
C GLU A 514 -4.34 2.93 29.90
N GLY A 515 -3.69 3.20 31.03
CA GLY A 515 -2.77 4.30 31.16
C GLY A 515 -1.41 3.93 31.77
N GLY A 516 -1.27 2.73 32.33
CA GLY A 516 -0.02 2.29 32.96
C GLY A 516 0.15 2.85 34.38
N TYR A 517 1.41 3.08 34.77
CA TYR A 517 1.82 3.45 36.11
C TYR A 517 2.87 4.57 36.06
N LEU A 518 2.63 5.65 36.80
CA LEU A 518 3.63 6.68 37.06
C LEU A 518 4.15 6.56 38.50
N LEU A 519 5.46 6.67 38.66
CA LEU A 519 6.19 6.55 39.92
C LEU A 519 7.10 7.77 40.10
N ASP A 520 7.06 8.37 41.30
CA ASP A 520 7.82 9.57 41.62
C ASP A 520 8.22 9.60 43.11
N ASN A 521 9.16 10.49 43.48
CA ASN A 521 9.55 10.78 44.87
C ASN A 521 9.88 9.54 45.73
N ILE A 522 10.65 8.59 45.22
CA ILE A 522 11.01 7.35 45.93
C ILE A 522 11.99 7.69 47.05
N ASN A 523 11.65 7.35 48.29
CA ASN A 523 12.49 7.60 49.48
C ASN A 523 12.46 6.42 50.45
N LEU A 524 13.63 5.86 50.76
CA LEU A 524 13.79 4.88 51.84
C LEU A 524 14.39 5.58 53.06
N THR A 525 13.66 5.57 54.16
CA THR A 525 14.07 6.17 55.44
C THR A 525 14.36 5.07 56.45
N ALA A 526 15.51 5.13 57.12
CA ALA A 526 15.89 4.23 58.20
C ALA A 526 16.34 5.04 59.43
N ASP A 527 15.81 4.71 60.62
CA ASP A 527 16.05 5.44 61.87
C ASP A 527 15.87 6.99 61.75
N GLY A 528 14.94 7.41 60.87
CA GLY A 528 14.62 8.82 60.61
C GLY A 528 15.49 9.54 59.57
N GLU A 529 16.47 8.87 58.97
CA GLU A 529 17.35 9.42 57.93
C GLU A 529 17.07 8.77 56.57
N VAL A 530 17.07 9.56 55.49
CA VAL A 530 16.89 9.05 54.12
C VAL A 530 18.19 8.40 53.65
N ILE A 531 18.13 7.11 53.32
CA ILE A 531 19.29 6.29 52.91
C ILE A 531 19.29 5.93 51.42
N LEU A 532 18.15 6.11 50.73
CA LEU A 532 18.00 6.01 49.28
C LEU A 532 16.93 7.01 48.85
N SER A 533 17.18 7.76 47.78
CA SER A 533 16.21 8.70 47.20
C SER A 533 16.34 8.75 45.68
N ASP A 534 15.21 8.84 44.98
CA ASP A 534 15.15 9.04 43.53
C ASP A 534 13.87 9.81 43.16
N ASP A 535 14.03 10.97 42.53
CA ASP A 535 12.98 11.91 42.11
C ASP A 535 12.89 12.04 40.59
N ALA A 536 13.53 11.13 39.82
CA ALA A 536 13.56 11.14 38.35
C ALA A 536 14.23 12.36 37.66
N GLU A 537 14.75 13.34 38.41
CA GLU A 537 15.34 14.57 37.83
C GLU A 537 16.82 14.43 37.43
N GLY A 538 17.47 13.36 37.84
CA GLY A 538 18.90 13.13 37.66
C GLY A 538 19.24 11.69 37.27
N PRO A 539 20.53 11.31 37.31
CA PRO A 539 20.92 9.91 37.15
C PRO A 539 20.21 9.05 38.20
N SER A 540 19.48 8.03 37.74
CA SER A 540 18.72 7.16 38.64
C SER A 540 19.64 6.42 39.61
N SER A 541 19.14 6.21 40.83
CA SER A 541 19.73 5.31 41.82
C SER A 541 19.38 3.83 41.57
N PHE A 542 18.54 3.55 40.58
CA PHE A 542 18.09 2.22 40.19
C PHE A 542 18.74 1.79 38.87
N ASP A 543 18.90 0.49 38.70
CA ASP A 543 19.08 -0.11 37.39
C ASP A 543 17.70 -0.24 36.73
N ILE A 544 17.56 0.24 35.49
CA ILE A 544 16.26 0.42 34.83
C ILE A 544 16.19 -0.42 33.56
N ASN A 545 15.09 -1.14 33.39
CA ASN A 545 14.72 -1.83 32.16
C ASN A 545 13.27 -1.47 31.80
N GLY A 546 13.10 -0.74 30.69
CA GLY A 546 11.79 -0.45 30.11
C GLY A 546 10.99 0.71 30.72
N PHE A 547 11.23 1.12 31.97
CA PHE A 547 10.64 2.36 32.49
C PHE A 547 11.22 3.58 31.76
N LEU A 548 10.36 4.52 31.42
CA LEU A 548 10.67 5.73 30.66
C LEU A 548 10.65 6.95 31.58
N LEU A 549 11.43 7.98 31.27
CA LEU A 549 11.24 9.29 31.87
C LEU A 549 10.11 10.02 31.13
N HIS A 550 9.11 10.48 31.88
CA HIS A 550 7.94 11.14 31.34
C HIS A 550 7.80 12.55 31.92
N ASP A 551 7.70 13.54 31.03
CA ASP A 551 7.69 14.96 31.35
C ASP A 551 6.28 15.58 31.45
N GLY A 552 5.23 14.75 31.33
CA GLY A 552 3.85 15.22 31.30
C GLY A 552 3.36 15.64 29.91
N SER A 553 4.14 15.42 28.85
CA SER A 553 3.69 15.66 27.47
C SER A 553 2.78 14.54 26.95
N ASP A 554 1.83 14.93 26.09
CA ASP A 554 0.95 13.98 25.40
C ASP A 554 1.78 13.05 24.49
N GLU A 555 1.44 11.76 24.47
CA GLU A 555 2.03 10.81 23.52
C GLU A 555 1.58 11.18 22.10
N GLN A 556 2.53 11.20 21.17
CA GLN A 556 2.28 11.57 19.78
C GLN A 556 2.31 10.32 18.91
N LEU A 557 1.16 9.96 18.33
CA LEU A 557 1.05 8.87 17.39
C LEU A 557 1.03 9.41 15.97
N GLU A 558 2.02 8.99 15.19
CA GLU A 558 2.25 9.50 13.84
C GLU A 558 1.12 9.14 12.87
N ASN A 559 0.78 10.10 12.00
CA ASN A 559 -0.11 9.90 10.87
C ASN A 559 0.58 10.40 9.61
N TYR A 560 0.50 9.66 8.52
CA TYR A 560 1.06 10.09 7.24
C TYR A 560 0.37 9.46 6.05
N TYR A 561 0.46 10.12 4.90
CA TYR A 561 0.18 9.51 3.62
C TYR A 561 1.45 8.96 3.00
N LEU A 562 1.37 7.77 2.41
CA LEU A 562 2.38 7.25 1.49
C LEU A 562 1.78 7.25 0.09
N VAL A 563 2.42 7.96 -0.83
CA VAL A 563 1.93 8.12 -2.21
C VAL A 563 2.91 7.41 -3.14
N GLU A 564 2.44 6.41 -3.87
CA GLU A 564 3.25 5.62 -4.79
C GLU A 564 2.57 5.47 -6.16
N LEU A 565 3.36 5.26 -7.21
CA LEU A 565 2.85 4.95 -8.55
C LEU A 565 2.91 3.43 -8.77
N ARG A 566 1.78 2.82 -9.12
CA ARG A 566 1.67 1.39 -9.40
C ARG A 566 1.39 1.15 -10.87
N SER A 567 2.09 0.19 -11.45
CA SER A 567 2.05 -0.17 -12.86
C SER A 567 1.77 -1.67 -13.03
N HIS A 568 1.88 -2.18 -14.25
CA HIS A 568 1.91 -3.62 -14.52
C HIS A 568 3.30 -4.10 -14.95
N ASN A 569 4.36 -3.42 -14.48
CA ASN A 569 5.75 -3.77 -14.79
C ASN A 569 6.44 -4.45 -13.60
N GLY A 570 7.55 -5.15 -13.86
CA GLY A 570 8.32 -5.85 -12.83
C GLY A 570 7.46 -6.82 -12.00
N VAL A 571 7.66 -6.85 -10.67
CA VAL A 571 6.84 -7.66 -9.77
C VAL A 571 5.33 -7.32 -9.82
N ASP A 572 4.99 -6.08 -10.17
CA ASP A 572 3.60 -5.61 -10.22
C ASP A 572 2.87 -6.06 -11.49
N GLN A 573 3.53 -6.81 -12.40
CA GLN A 573 2.85 -7.56 -13.47
C GLN A 573 1.70 -8.41 -12.93
N GLY A 574 1.80 -8.92 -11.69
CA GLY A 574 0.74 -9.66 -11.01
C GLY A 574 -0.58 -8.90 -10.91
N LEU A 575 -0.55 -7.58 -10.78
CA LEU A 575 -1.75 -6.73 -10.70
C LEU A 575 -2.63 -6.83 -11.96
N SER A 576 -2.07 -7.21 -13.11
CA SER A 576 -2.85 -7.42 -14.33
C SER A 576 -3.78 -8.65 -14.24
N SER A 577 -3.44 -9.61 -13.38
CA SER A 577 -4.01 -10.97 -13.35
C SER A 577 -4.23 -11.43 -11.91
N TYR A 578 -5.15 -10.79 -11.19
CA TYR A 578 -5.61 -11.27 -9.89
C TYR A 578 -6.64 -12.38 -10.06
N VAL A 579 -6.40 -13.54 -9.42
CA VAL A 579 -7.29 -14.71 -9.53
C VAL A 579 -8.35 -14.67 -8.44
N SER A 580 -9.62 -14.76 -8.83
CA SER A 580 -10.71 -14.97 -7.88
C SER A 580 -11.79 -15.86 -8.47
N ALA A 581 -11.96 -17.04 -7.87
CA ALA A 581 -12.74 -18.15 -8.43
C ALA A 581 -12.30 -18.49 -9.87
N ASP A 582 -13.23 -18.58 -10.82
CA ASP A 582 -12.98 -18.92 -12.23
C ASP A 582 -12.74 -17.67 -13.11
N SER A 583 -12.46 -16.51 -12.50
CA SER A 583 -12.31 -15.23 -13.20
C SER A 583 -11.02 -14.52 -12.81
N TYR A 584 -10.46 -13.77 -13.76
CA TYR A 584 -9.32 -12.88 -13.55
C TYR A 584 -9.80 -11.43 -13.54
N PHE A 585 -9.22 -10.59 -12.68
CA PHE A 585 -9.36 -9.15 -12.80
C PHE A 585 -8.07 -8.40 -12.56
N THR A 586 -8.05 -7.18 -13.06
CA THR A 586 -6.90 -6.28 -13.04
C THR A 586 -7.02 -5.29 -11.90
N TYR A 587 -5.94 -4.93 -11.23
CA TYR A 587 -5.87 -3.72 -10.42
C TYR A 587 -5.37 -2.60 -11.33
N ASP A 588 -6.14 -1.51 -11.46
CA ASP A 588 -5.86 -0.46 -12.45
C ASP A 588 -4.59 0.34 -12.10
N PRO A 589 -3.65 0.55 -13.05
CA PRO A 589 -2.42 1.26 -12.78
C PRO A 589 -2.67 2.76 -12.54
N GLY A 590 -1.83 3.38 -11.71
CA GLY A 590 -1.92 4.78 -11.35
C GLY A 590 -1.34 5.07 -9.98
N VAL A 591 -1.61 6.27 -9.47
CA VAL A 591 -1.11 6.75 -8.19
C VAL A 591 -1.99 6.22 -7.06
N VAL A 592 -1.43 5.39 -6.20
CA VAL A 592 -2.11 4.84 -5.02
C VAL A 592 -1.72 5.65 -3.80
N ILE A 593 -2.72 6.09 -3.04
CA ILE A 593 -2.54 6.83 -1.78
C ILE A 593 -2.87 5.89 -0.64
N TRP A 594 -1.89 5.70 0.25
CA TRP A 594 -2.01 4.90 1.45
C TRP A 594 -2.12 5.83 2.66
N ALA A 595 -3.13 5.62 3.50
CA ALA A 595 -3.26 6.31 4.78
C ALA A 595 -2.73 5.40 5.89
N TYR A 596 -1.69 5.88 6.60
CA TYR A 596 -1.20 5.25 7.83
C TYR A 596 -1.72 5.99 9.05
N ASN A 597 -2.17 5.24 10.05
CA ASN A 597 -2.65 5.76 11.32
C ASN A 597 -1.98 5.02 12.48
N GLY A 598 -1.04 5.69 13.15
CA GLY A 598 -0.27 5.14 14.26
C GLY A 598 -1.09 4.84 15.53
N SER A 599 -2.37 5.23 15.58
CA SER A 599 -3.30 4.83 16.65
C SER A 599 -3.78 3.38 16.55
N TYR A 600 -3.38 2.64 15.51
CA TYR A 600 -3.73 1.24 15.31
C TYR A 600 -2.49 0.43 14.98
N GLU A 601 -2.36 -0.74 15.61
CA GLU A 601 -1.21 -1.64 15.41
C GLU A 601 -1.43 -2.70 14.35
N SER A 602 -2.68 -2.90 13.92
CA SER A 602 -3.04 -3.81 12.84
C SER A 602 -4.27 -3.31 12.08
N ASN A 603 -4.66 -4.07 11.04
CA ASN A 603 -5.91 -3.88 10.31
C ASN A 603 -7.02 -4.85 10.75
N ASP A 604 -6.84 -5.51 11.90
CA ASP A 604 -7.79 -6.44 12.46
C ASP A 604 -9.06 -5.74 12.94
N HIS A 605 -10.15 -6.52 13.08
CA HIS A 605 -11.46 -6.01 13.45
C HIS A 605 -11.93 -4.88 12.51
N ALA A 606 -11.65 -5.02 11.21
CA ALA A 606 -11.93 -4.00 10.21
C ALA A 606 -13.42 -3.58 10.17
N LYS A 607 -14.32 -4.46 10.60
CA LYS A 607 -15.74 -4.15 10.73
C LYS A 607 -16.06 -3.29 11.94
N GLU A 608 -15.46 -3.57 13.10
CA GLU A 608 -15.62 -2.80 14.33
C GLU A 608 -14.93 -1.44 14.20
N ASN A 609 -13.76 -1.41 13.55
CA ASN A 609 -12.93 -0.23 13.30
C ASN A 609 -13.16 0.36 11.90
N ALA A 610 -14.38 0.24 11.37
CA ALA A 610 -14.67 0.60 9.99
C ALA A 610 -14.28 2.05 9.65
N GLY A 611 -13.52 2.23 8.57
CA GLY A 611 -12.95 3.51 8.17
C GLY A 611 -11.58 3.81 8.77
N TYR A 612 -11.12 3.03 9.75
CA TYR A 612 -9.85 3.16 10.45
C TYR A 612 -9.00 1.87 10.34
N GLY A 613 -7.90 1.79 11.08
CA GLY A 613 -6.89 0.71 11.01
C GLY A 613 -5.50 1.24 10.71
N MET A 614 -4.49 0.40 10.92
CA MET A 614 -3.07 0.80 10.80
C MET A 614 -2.74 1.37 9.43
N LEU A 615 -3.17 0.70 8.36
CA LEU A 615 -2.78 1.06 6.99
C LEU A 615 -3.86 0.70 5.98
N GLY A 616 -4.13 1.57 5.02
CA GLY A 616 -4.60 1.09 3.72
C GLY A 616 -4.97 2.17 2.73
N VAL A 617 -5.51 1.71 1.61
CA VAL A 617 -5.63 2.51 0.41
C VAL A 617 -6.84 3.43 0.47
N VAL A 618 -6.67 4.65 -0.01
CA VAL A 618 -7.73 5.61 -0.28
C VAL A 618 -8.29 5.34 -1.68
N ASP A 619 -9.58 5.00 -1.76
CA ASP A 619 -10.23 4.68 -3.02
C ASP A 619 -10.61 5.95 -3.81
N ALA A 620 -10.01 6.14 -4.99
CA ALA A 620 -10.39 7.20 -5.92
C ALA A 620 -11.86 7.10 -6.36
N HIS A 621 -12.37 5.88 -6.55
CA HIS A 621 -13.70 5.57 -7.08
C HIS A 621 -14.64 5.03 -5.99
N ARG A 622 -15.08 5.94 -5.12
CA ARG A 622 -15.87 5.71 -3.89
C ARG A 622 -17.26 5.05 -4.04
N GLN A 623 -17.58 4.44 -5.18
CA GLN A 623 -18.85 3.74 -5.40
C GLN A 623 -18.76 2.29 -4.93
N VAL A 624 -19.69 1.88 -4.07
CA VAL A 624 -19.76 0.49 -3.60
C VAL A 624 -20.17 -0.44 -4.73
N LYS A 625 -19.36 -1.48 -4.96
CA LYS A 625 -19.68 -2.61 -5.85
C LYS A 625 -20.47 -3.67 -5.10
N TYR A 626 -21.48 -4.25 -5.75
CA TYR A 626 -22.39 -5.21 -5.15
C TYR A 626 -22.46 -6.51 -5.95
N ILE A 627 -22.53 -7.65 -5.25
CA ILE A 627 -22.65 -8.97 -5.88
C ILE A 627 -24.06 -9.11 -6.46
N SER A 628 -24.14 -9.42 -7.76
CA SER A 628 -25.38 -9.53 -8.54
C SER A 628 -26.30 -8.30 -8.44
N GLY A 629 -25.73 -7.14 -8.11
CA GLY A 629 -26.48 -5.89 -7.89
C GLY A 629 -27.31 -5.85 -6.59
N ASP A 630 -27.16 -6.81 -5.67
CA ASP A 630 -27.86 -6.80 -4.38
C ASP A 630 -27.17 -5.82 -3.42
N LYS A 631 -27.84 -4.71 -3.11
CA LYS A 631 -27.35 -3.68 -2.18
C LYS A 631 -27.10 -4.18 -0.75
N ASN A 632 -27.62 -5.35 -0.38
CA ASN A 632 -27.35 -5.96 0.93
C ASN A 632 -26.11 -6.87 0.91
N ASN A 633 -25.49 -7.04 -0.25
CA ASN A 633 -24.37 -7.94 -0.46
C ASN A 633 -23.21 -7.20 -1.15
N PRO A 634 -22.53 -6.29 -0.43
CA PRO A 634 -21.35 -5.61 -0.96
C PRO A 634 -20.26 -6.62 -1.30
N ALA A 635 -19.55 -6.38 -2.41
CA ALA A 635 -18.41 -7.20 -2.78
C ALA A 635 -17.24 -6.99 -1.80
N HIS A 636 -16.44 -8.03 -1.58
CA HIS A 636 -15.25 -8.00 -0.71
C HIS A 636 -14.27 -6.86 -1.08
N SER A 637 -13.49 -6.37 -0.11
CA SER A 637 -12.60 -5.22 -0.26
C SER A 637 -11.68 -5.33 -1.49
N ILE A 638 -11.11 -6.53 -1.73
CA ILE A 638 -10.28 -6.83 -2.92
C ILE A 638 -10.90 -6.33 -4.24
N TYR A 639 -12.22 -6.39 -4.38
CA TYR A 639 -12.92 -5.91 -5.57
C TYR A 639 -13.18 -4.40 -5.53
N GLN A 640 -13.50 -3.88 -4.34
CA GLN A 640 -13.80 -2.46 -4.12
C GLN A 640 -12.60 -1.61 -4.52
N ILE A 641 -11.44 -1.88 -3.93
CA ILE A 641 -10.23 -1.05 -4.08
C ILE A 641 -9.36 -1.40 -5.29
N SER A 642 -9.87 -2.21 -6.23
CA SER A 642 -9.12 -2.60 -7.44
C SER A 642 -9.03 -1.50 -8.50
N ASP A 643 -9.75 -0.40 -8.33
CA ASP A 643 -9.67 0.84 -9.10
C ASP A 643 -9.35 2.03 -8.19
N ALA A 644 -8.73 1.78 -7.04
CA ALA A 644 -8.41 2.83 -6.07
C ALA A 644 -7.38 3.84 -6.57
N ALA A 645 -6.61 3.52 -7.62
CA ALA A 645 -5.57 4.38 -8.15
C ALA A 645 -6.13 5.66 -8.79
N PHE A 646 -5.50 6.78 -8.46
CA PHE A 646 -5.72 8.08 -9.10
C PHE A 646 -4.93 8.17 -10.40
N GLY A 647 -5.53 8.69 -11.47
CA GLY A 647 -4.86 8.70 -12.76
C GLY A 647 -5.59 9.48 -13.85
N LEU A 648 -5.06 9.38 -15.06
CA LEU A 648 -5.56 10.07 -16.26
C LEU A 648 -6.30 9.15 -17.24
N ASN A 649 -6.33 7.85 -16.94
CA ASN A 649 -6.92 6.82 -17.79
C ASN A 649 -8.26 6.34 -17.22
N PHE A 650 -9.15 5.90 -18.11
CA PHE A 650 -10.37 5.20 -17.72
C PHE A 650 -10.04 3.88 -17.01
N THR A 651 -10.84 3.50 -16.02
CA THR A 651 -10.68 2.22 -15.34
C THR A 651 -11.06 1.06 -16.25
N SER A 652 -10.47 -0.11 -16.02
CA SER A 652 -10.74 -1.30 -16.84
C SER A 652 -12.17 -1.80 -16.65
N GLU A 653 -12.91 -2.01 -17.74
CA GLU A 653 -14.21 -2.70 -17.70
C GLU A 653 -14.02 -4.20 -17.49
N ARG A 654 -14.81 -4.81 -16.59
CA ARG A 654 -14.61 -6.21 -16.18
C ARG A 654 -15.92 -6.89 -15.83
N PHE A 655 -16.02 -8.17 -16.15
CA PHE A 655 -17.15 -9.00 -15.75
C PHE A 655 -16.64 -10.22 -15.00
N LEU A 656 -16.98 -10.28 -13.71
CA LEU A 656 -16.68 -11.41 -12.84
C LEU A 656 -17.91 -12.29 -12.71
N SER A 657 -17.73 -13.60 -12.84
CA SER A 657 -18.77 -14.59 -12.60
C SER A 657 -18.21 -15.72 -11.75
N GLY A 658 -18.90 -16.04 -10.67
CA GLY A 658 -18.55 -17.18 -9.83
C GLY A 658 -19.78 -17.78 -9.16
N PRO A 659 -19.58 -18.79 -8.29
CA PRO A 659 -20.67 -19.38 -7.49
C PRO A 659 -21.44 -18.34 -6.65
N ALA A 660 -20.74 -17.25 -6.30
CA ALA A 660 -21.22 -15.99 -5.71
C ALA A 660 -22.37 -15.29 -6.41
N GLY A 661 -22.46 -15.47 -7.72
CA GLY A 661 -23.11 -14.54 -8.61
C GLY A 661 -22.08 -13.71 -9.38
N THR A 662 -22.56 -12.60 -9.93
CA THR A 662 -21.80 -11.83 -10.93
C THR A 662 -21.51 -10.42 -10.46
N ILE A 663 -20.35 -9.87 -10.79
CA ILE A 663 -20.02 -8.46 -10.57
C ILE A 663 -19.63 -7.86 -11.92
N HIS A 664 -20.28 -6.76 -12.31
CA HIS A 664 -19.91 -6.01 -13.51
C HIS A 664 -19.31 -4.67 -13.08
N PHE A 665 -18.04 -4.48 -13.42
CA PHE A 665 -17.31 -3.25 -13.27
C PHE A 665 -17.40 -2.50 -14.58
N SER A 666 -18.28 -1.51 -14.67
CA SER A 666 -18.28 -0.60 -15.80
C SER A 666 -17.02 0.26 -15.77
N SER A 667 -16.43 0.53 -16.94
CA SER A 667 -15.33 1.49 -17.04
C SER A 667 -15.77 2.86 -16.49
N GLN A 668 -14.98 3.41 -15.58
CA GLN A 668 -15.22 4.69 -14.90
C GLN A 668 -14.30 5.77 -15.47
N ALA A 669 -14.77 7.01 -15.43
CA ALA A 669 -13.96 8.15 -15.85
C ALA A 669 -12.77 8.35 -14.90
N PRO A 670 -11.61 8.82 -15.41
CA PRO A 670 -10.42 9.04 -14.58
C PRO A 670 -10.70 10.00 -13.42
N VAL A 671 -10.17 9.64 -12.24
CA VAL A 671 -10.10 10.52 -11.07
C VAL A 671 -8.63 10.85 -10.83
N SER A 672 -8.23 12.08 -11.14
CA SER A 672 -6.84 12.53 -11.03
C SER A 672 -6.53 13.28 -9.73
N LEU A 673 -7.57 13.67 -8.99
CA LEU A 673 -7.49 14.53 -7.82
C LEU A 673 -7.85 13.74 -6.56
N PHE A 674 -6.88 13.62 -5.66
CA PHE A 674 -7.17 13.37 -4.25
C PHE A 674 -7.35 14.72 -3.55
N TYR A 675 -8.42 14.85 -2.76
CA TYR A 675 -8.65 16.01 -1.90
C TYR A 675 -9.27 15.56 -0.59
N ASP A 676 -8.56 15.71 0.52
CA ASP A 676 -8.97 15.17 1.83
C ASP A 676 -10.26 15.78 2.40
N GLY A 677 -10.74 16.89 1.83
CA GLY A 677 -12.05 17.46 2.12
C GLY A 677 -13.23 16.70 1.50
N TYR A 678 -12.98 15.73 0.63
CA TYR A 678 -13.99 14.79 0.17
C TYR A 678 -14.26 13.68 1.18
N ASP A 679 -15.49 13.15 1.15
CA ASP A 679 -15.84 11.98 1.94
C ASP A 679 -15.30 10.69 1.29
N TYR A 680 -14.24 10.14 1.88
CA TYR A 680 -13.69 8.81 1.56
C TYR A 680 -14.13 7.74 2.55
N SER A 681 -14.97 8.05 3.54
CA SER A 681 -15.43 7.08 4.54
C SER A 681 -16.40 6.04 3.98
N ILE A 682 -16.95 6.29 2.78
CA ILE A 682 -17.95 5.46 2.10
C ILE A 682 -19.07 5.06 3.08
N PRO A 683 -19.94 5.99 3.52
CA PRO A 683 -20.91 5.74 4.58
C PRO A 683 -21.85 4.55 4.36
N GLU A 684 -22.08 4.16 3.10
CA GLU A 684 -22.88 2.97 2.73
C GLU A 684 -22.16 1.65 3.05
N ALA A 685 -20.83 1.64 3.06
CA ALA A 685 -20.00 0.48 3.38
C ALA A 685 -18.65 0.92 4.03
N PRO A 686 -18.67 1.37 5.29
CA PRO A 686 -17.53 2.06 5.90
C PRO A 686 -16.26 1.21 6.03
N VAL A 687 -16.38 -0.13 6.00
CA VAL A 687 -15.25 -1.07 6.09
C VAL A 687 -14.24 -0.87 4.95
N PHE A 688 -14.72 -0.39 3.78
CA PHE A 688 -13.87 -0.14 2.62
C PHE A 688 -13.30 1.29 2.58
N GLY A 689 -13.95 2.21 3.29
CA GLY A 689 -13.62 3.61 3.26
C GLY A 689 -12.45 3.95 4.18
N ARG A 690 -12.05 5.21 4.15
CA ARG A 690 -11.07 5.82 5.05
C ARG A 690 -11.61 7.11 5.63
N VAL A 691 -11.60 7.21 6.96
CA VAL A 691 -11.85 8.47 7.67
C VAL A 691 -10.53 9.21 7.72
N LEU A 692 -10.46 10.29 6.96
CA LEU A 692 -9.23 11.06 6.75
C LEU A 692 -9.26 12.38 7.52
N PRO A 693 -8.11 12.89 7.99
CA PRO A 693 -8.03 14.25 8.47
C PRO A 693 -8.32 15.23 7.33
N GLN A 694 -9.11 16.28 7.62
CA GLN A 694 -9.50 17.29 6.64
C GLN A 694 -8.60 18.53 6.77
N LEU A 695 -7.41 18.45 6.17
CA LEU A 695 -6.41 19.54 6.19
C LEU A 695 -6.53 20.47 4.98
N GLY A 696 -7.41 20.15 4.03
CA GLY A 696 -7.47 20.81 2.72
C GLY A 696 -6.37 20.31 1.78
N LEU A 697 -5.77 19.15 2.06
CA LEU A 697 -4.71 18.58 1.26
C LEU A 697 -5.24 18.12 -0.10
N MET A 698 -4.56 18.55 -1.16
CA MET A 698 -4.78 18.07 -2.52
C MET A 698 -3.53 17.41 -3.08
N ILE A 699 -3.72 16.32 -3.82
CA ILE A 699 -2.70 15.64 -4.62
C ILE A 699 -3.30 15.40 -6.00
N GLN A 700 -2.77 16.09 -7.01
CA GLN A 700 -3.28 16.08 -8.37
C GLN A 700 -2.28 15.41 -9.31
N VAL A 701 -2.71 14.37 -10.03
CA VAL A 701 -1.94 13.78 -11.13
C VAL A 701 -1.99 14.73 -12.32
N GLN A 702 -0.85 15.30 -12.69
CA GLN A 702 -0.72 16.27 -13.79
C GLN A 702 -0.35 15.57 -15.10
N GLU A 703 0.60 14.65 -15.02
CA GLU A 703 1.14 13.91 -16.16
C GLU A 703 1.38 12.46 -15.71
N MET A 704 1.17 11.50 -16.61
CA MET A 704 1.42 10.08 -16.36
C MET A 704 1.82 9.42 -17.68
N ALA A 705 2.84 8.56 -17.64
CA ALA A 705 3.22 7.74 -18.80
C ALA A 705 2.13 6.70 -19.12
N ASP A 706 2.02 6.31 -20.39
CA ASP A 706 1.00 5.35 -20.85
C ASP A 706 1.13 3.97 -20.16
N ASP A 707 2.35 3.58 -19.82
CA ASP A 707 2.69 2.35 -19.08
C ASP A 707 2.73 2.53 -17.56
N ALA A 708 2.38 3.72 -17.07
CA ALA A 708 2.47 4.14 -15.67
C ALA A 708 3.87 3.96 -15.04
N SER A 709 4.94 4.04 -15.84
CA SER A 709 6.32 3.98 -15.31
C SER A 709 6.75 5.26 -14.59
N THR A 710 6.14 6.40 -14.94
CA THR A 710 6.38 7.71 -14.31
C THR A 710 5.10 8.54 -14.22
N ALA A 711 5.00 9.39 -13.19
CA ALA A 711 3.94 10.37 -13.03
C ALA A 711 4.50 11.68 -12.45
N THR A 712 3.84 12.79 -12.73
CA THR A 712 4.12 14.08 -12.08
C THR A 712 2.89 14.53 -11.30
N LEU A 713 3.09 14.81 -10.02
CA LEU A 713 2.07 15.17 -9.05
C LEU A 713 2.22 16.63 -8.67
N GLU A 714 1.10 17.31 -8.45
CA GLU A 714 1.06 18.60 -7.77
C GLU A 714 0.39 18.42 -6.41
N LEU A 715 1.10 18.76 -5.34
CA LEU A 715 0.65 18.69 -3.95
C LEU A 715 0.44 20.11 -3.42
N GLY A 716 -0.64 20.35 -2.69
CA GLY A 716 -0.93 21.67 -2.13
C GLY A 716 -2.02 21.65 -1.06
N LEU A 717 -2.32 22.82 -0.51
CA LEU A 717 -3.44 23.01 0.43
C LEU A 717 -4.46 23.98 -0.17
N THR A 718 -5.75 23.71 0.02
CA THR A 718 -6.86 24.56 -0.38
C THR A 718 -8.03 24.45 0.59
N ASP A 719 -8.61 25.59 0.97
CA ASP A 719 -9.82 25.67 1.80
C ASP A 719 -11.12 25.55 0.96
N SER A 720 -10.99 25.40 -0.35
CA SER A 720 -12.11 25.35 -1.29
C SER A 720 -12.08 24.06 -2.10
N ASP A 721 -13.28 23.51 -2.36
CA ASP A 721 -13.48 22.36 -3.24
C ASP A 721 -12.77 22.58 -4.60
N PRO A 722 -11.69 21.82 -4.89
CA PRO A 722 -10.90 22.02 -6.10
C PRO A 722 -11.64 21.55 -7.38
N SER A 723 -12.62 20.66 -7.24
CA SER A 723 -13.45 20.16 -8.36
C SER A 723 -14.69 21.00 -8.63
N LYS A 724 -14.83 22.14 -7.97
CA LYS A 724 -15.98 23.02 -8.19
C LYS A 724 -15.86 23.67 -9.57
N LEU A 725 -16.89 23.53 -10.39
CA LEU A 725 -16.95 24.20 -11.69
C LEU A 725 -16.84 25.73 -11.49
N ALA A 726 -15.75 26.33 -11.95
CA ALA A 726 -15.49 27.75 -11.79
C ALA A 726 -16.28 28.55 -12.84
N PHE A 727 -16.11 28.22 -14.12
CA PHE A 727 -16.83 28.83 -15.22
C PHE A 727 -16.93 27.92 -16.45
N LEU A 728 -17.84 28.28 -17.35
CA LEU A 728 -18.09 27.61 -18.62
C LEU A 728 -17.79 28.60 -19.75
N GLN A 729 -17.18 28.16 -20.84
CA GLN A 729 -16.91 29.01 -21.99
C GLN A 729 -17.07 28.27 -23.33
N PHE A 730 -17.46 29.01 -24.36
CA PHE A 730 -17.42 28.56 -25.75
C PHE A 730 -16.00 28.71 -26.34
N ASP A 731 -15.69 28.02 -27.44
CA ASP A 731 -14.44 28.23 -28.18
C ASP A 731 -14.32 29.63 -28.78
N LYS A 732 -15.45 30.32 -28.97
CA LYS A 732 -15.52 31.71 -29.43
C LYS A 732 -16.65 32.48 -28.76
N GLU A 733 -16.41 33.78 -28.57
CA GLU A 733 -17.42 34.74 -28.12
C GLU A 733 -18.44 35.10 -29.23
N GLU A 734 -18.07 34.93 -30.51
CA GLU A 734 -18.94 35.18 -31.68
C GLU A 734 -18.76 34.11 -32.77
N TYR A 735 -19.89 33.69 -33.36
CA TYR A 735 -19.98 32.82 -34.52
C TYR A 735 -20.60 33.56 -35.70
N GLN A 736 -20.00 33.42 -36.89
CA GLN A 736 -20.55 33.95 -38.13
C GLN A 736 -20.92 32.79 -39.06
N LEU A 737 -22.14 32.80 -39.55
CA LEU A 737 -22.69 31.78 -40.44
C LEU A 737 -23.36 32.44 -41.65
N ALA A 738 -23.30 31.78 -42.80
CA ALA A 738 -24.23 32.07 -43.88
C ALA A 738 -25.57 31.36 -43.62
N ILE A 739 -26.65 31.79 -44.28
CA ILE A 739 -27.92 31.06 -44.26
C ILE A 739 -27.70 29.61 -44.73
N GLY A 740 -28.15 28.63 -43.94
CA GLY A 740 -27.94 27.20 -44.15
C GLY A 740 -26.54 26.69 -43.79
N GLY A 741 -25.63 27.57 -43.39
CA GLY A 741 -24.29 27.21 -42.93
C GLY A 741 -24.33 26.56 -41.54
N GLN A 742 -23.49 25.56 -41.34
CA GLN A 742 -23.36 24.85 -40.07
C GLN A 742 -21.96 25.01 -39.49
N ARG A 743 -21.85 25.00 -38.16
CA ARG A 743 -20.57 25.02 -37.46
C ARG A 743 -20.66 24.29 -36.13
N GLN A 744 -19.68 23.44 -35.88
CA GLN A 744 -19.53 22.79 -34.57
C GLN A 744 -19.05 23.81 -33.54
N THR A 745 -19.72 23.86 -32.40
CA THR A 745 -19.25 24.60 -31.22
C THR A 745 -18.46 23.66 -30.31
N GLN A 746 -17.60 24.23 -29.48
CA GLN A 746 -16.94 23.53 -28.39
C GLN A 746 -17.19 24.29 -27.08
N VAL A 747 -17.60 23.56 -26.04
CA VAL A 747 -17.82 24.11 -24.70
C VAL A 747 -16.81 23.47 -23.74
N THR A 748 -16.07 24.32 -23.04
CA THR A 748 -15.07 23.92 -22.05
C THR A 748 -15.52 24.34 -20.66
N ALA A 749 -15.57 23.36 -19.76
CA ALA A 749 -15.73 23.56 -18.33
C ALA A 749 -14.36 23.79 -17.70
N THR A 750 -14.19 24.90 -16.99
CA THR A 750 -12.99 25.17 -16.19
C THR A 750 -13.33 25.06 -14.72
N TYR A 751 -12.60 24.22 -14.00
CA TYR A 751 -12.78 23.98 -12.56
C TYR A 751 -11.92 24.93 -11.73
N THR A 752 -12.17 25.00 -10.42
CA THR A 752 -11.46 25.88 -9.49
C THR A 752 -9.97 25.52 -9.36
N ASP A 753 -9.62 24.26 -9.61
CA ASP A 753 -8.24 23.76 -9.75
C ASP A 753 -7.56 24.15 -11.08
N GLY A 754 -8.26 24.84 -11.98
CA GLY A 754 -7.74 25.27 -13.29
C GLY A 754 -7.77 24.18 -14.37
N THR A 755 -8.19 22.96 -14.04
CA THR A 755 -8.39 21.89 -15.04
C THR A 755 -9.52 22.27 -15.99
N GLN A 756 -9.39 21.83 -17.24
CA GLN A 756 -10.33 22.12 -18.30
C GLN A 756 -10.84 20.83 -18.93
N THR A 757 -12.16 20.65 -18.98
CA THR A 757 -12.79 19.49 -19.62
C THR A 757 -13.67 19.95 -20.78
N ASN A 758 -13.58 19.27 -21.92
CA ASN A 758 -14.52 19.45 -23.01
C ASN A 758 -15.86 18.80 -22.62
N VAL A 759 -16.91 19.63 -22.48
CA VAL A 759 -18.25 19.21 -22.08
C VAL A 759 -19.29 19.45 -23.18
N THR A 760 -18.84 19.63 -24.43
CA THR A 760 -19.69 19.95 -25.59
C THR A 760 -20.90 19.02 -25.69
N THR A 761 -20.72 17.71 -25.62
CA THR A 761 -21.84 16.75 -25.72
C THR A 761 -22.61 16.54 -24.41
N LYS A 762 -22.16 17.15 -23.32
CA LYS A 762 -22.75 17.07 -21.98
C LYS A 762 -23.52 18.34 -21.59
N ALA A 763 -23.34 19.43 -22.34
CA ALA A 763 -23.98 20.72 -22.09
C ALA A 763 -25.38 20.77 -22.71
N ASN A 764 -26.28 21.50 -22.05
CA ASN A 764 -27.60 21.80 -22.58
C ASN A 764 -27.55 23.11 -23.37
N TYR A 765 -27.89 23.06 -24.65
CA TYR A 765 -27.85 24.23 -25.53
C TYR A 765 -29.21 24.86 -25.73
N GLN A 766 -29.22 26.19 -25.85
CA GLN A 766 -30.39 26.96 -26.23
C GLN A 766 -29.98 28.16 -27.11
N SER A 767 -30.74 28.42 -28.16
CA SER A 767 -30.68 29.70 -28.88
C SER A 767 -31.81 30.59 -28.41
N SER A 768 -31.51 31.86 -28.14
CA SER A 768 -32.51 32.84 -27.70
C SER A 768 -33.55 33.11 -28.79
N GLU A 769 -33.14 33.08 -30.05
CA GLU A 769 -34.00 33.15 -31.24
C GLU A 769 -33.67 32.01 -32.20
N PRO A 770 -34.26 30.81 -32.01
CA PRO A 770 -33.99 29.64 -32.84
C PRO A 770 -34.33 29.84 -34.33
N THR A 771 -35.19 30.82 -34.64
CA THR A 771 -35.54 31.17 -36.02
C THR A 771 -34.42 31.91 -36.78
N ILE A 772 -33.43 32.48 -36.06
CA ILE A 772 -32.23 33.11 -36.63
C ILE A 772 -31.12 32.07 -36.75
N ALA A 773 -30.80 31.35 -35.69
CA ALA A 773 -29.90 30.21 -35.70
C ALA A 773 -30.32 29.17 -34.66
N GLU A 774 -30.30 27.89 -35.03
CA GLU A 774 -30.62 26.76 -34.15
C GLU A 774 -29.37 25.98 -33.77
N VAL A 775 -29.41 25.28 -32.64
CA VAL A 775 -28.33 24.44 -32.12
C VAL A 775 -28.92 23.12 -31.65
N ASP A 776 -28.24 22.00 -31.96
CA ASP A 776 -28.65 20.68 -31.50
C ASP A 776 -27.96 20.25 -30.18
N GLN A 777 -28.32 19.07 -29.68
CA GLN A 777 -27.76 18.51 -28.44
C GLN A 777 -26.27 18.12 -28.54
N LEU A 778 -25.71 18.05 -29.74
CA LEU A 778 -24.30 17.77 -29.99
C LEU A 778 -23.49 19.07 -30.15
N GLY A 779 -24.13 20.23 -30.02
CA GLY A 779 -23.49 21.54 -30.17
C GLY A 779 -23.28 21.98 -31.61
N LEU A 780 -23.99 21.39 -32.59
CA LEU A 780 -23.94 21.80 -33.99
C LEU A 780 -24.87 22.99 -34.22
N LEU A 781 -24.29 24.15 -34.54
CA LEU A 781 -24.99 25.41 -34.77
C LEU A 781 -25.33 25.57 -36.27
N THR A 782 -26.58 25.90 -36.60
CA THR A 782 -27.07 26.08 -37.98
C THR A 782 -27.71 27.47 -38.15
N GLY A 783 -27.26 28.25 -39.13
CA GLY A 783 -27.86 29.55 -39.44
C GLY A 783 -29.13 29.39 -40.28
N ILE A 784 -30.25 30.01 -39.88
CA ILE A 784 -31.55 29.88 -40.54
C ILE A 784 -31.96 31.17 -41.25
N THR A 785 -32.03 32.29 -40.55
CA THR A 785 -32.44 33.58 -41.12
C THR A 785 -31.48 34.69 -40.72
N LEU A 786 -31.47 35.80 -41.48
CA LEU A 786 -30.59 36.92 -41.21
C LEU A 786 -30.89 37.56 -39.87
N GLY A 787 -29.85 37.76 -39.06
CA GLY A 787 -29.99 38.39 -37.77
C GLY A 787 -28.83 38.05 -36.84
N VAL A 788 -28.96 38.52 -35.61
CA VAL A 788 -28.05 38.20 -34.51
C VAL A 788 -28.89 37.54 -33.42
N THR A 789 -28.47 36.37 -32.96
CA THR A 789 -29.06 35.66 -31.81
C THR A 789 -27.97 35.34 -30.78
N GLU A 790 -28.37 35.08 -29.54
CA GLU A 790 -27.47 34.61 -28.48
C GLU A 790 -27.63 33.10 -28.30
N LEU A 791 -26.51 32.41 -28.39
CA LEU A 791 -26.35 31.00 -28.06
C LEU A 791 -25.96 30.87 -26.59
N GLN A 792 -26.65 29.99 -25.88
CA GLN A 792 -26.43 29.68 -24.47
C GLN A 792 -26.10 28.19 -24.34
N ALA A 793 -25.14 27.87 -23.48
CA ALA A 793 -24.84 26.50 -23.05
C ALA A 793 -24.85 26.45 -21.53
N GLN A 794 -25.51 25.45 -20.95
CA GLN A 794 -25.57 25.23 -19.51
C GLN A 794 -24.97 23.88 -19.15
N TYR A 795 -24.11 23.86 -18.14
CA TYR A 795 -23.53 22.64 -17.58
C TYR A 795 -23.43 22.79 -16.06
N VAL A 796 -24.03 21.86 -15.32
CA VAL A 796 -24.18 21.93 -13.85
C VAL A 796 -24.87 23.24 -13.43
N ASP A 797 -24.21 24.13 -12.69
CA ASP A 797 -24.72 25.40 -12.19
C ASP A 797 -24.17 26.62 -12.96
N LYS A 798 -23.39 26.41 -14.04
CA LYS A 798 -22.79 27.47 -14.84
C LYS A 798 -23.40 27.57 -16.24
N GLU A 799 -23.32 28.77 -16.79
CA GLU A 799 -23.83 29.12 -18.11
C GLU A 799 -22.73 29.84 -18.91
N ALA A 800 -22.61 29.52 -20.19
CA ALA A 800 -21.78 30.20 -21.17
C ALA A 800 -22.66 30.84 -22.25
N LYS A 801 -22.21 31.96 -22.81
CA LYS A 801 -22.93 32.71 -23.85
C LYS A 801 -22.02 33.05 -25.02
N ALA A 802 -22.56 33.02 -26.23
CA ALA A 802 -21.89 33.48 -27.44
C ALA A 802 -22.88 34.11 -28.41
N GLN A 803 -22.44 35.12 -29.17
CA GLN A 803 -23.26 35.73 -30.21
C GLN A 803 -23.19 34.93 -31.52
N VAL A 804 -24.29 34.86 -32.25
CA VAL A 804 -24.36 34.22 -33.56
C VAL A 804 -24.92 35.20 -34.56
N THR A 805 -24.10 35.57 -35.54
CA THR A 805 -24.45 36.47 -36.64
C THR A 805 -24.66 35.67 -37.92
N VAL A 806 -25.87 35.71 -38.47
CA VAL A 806 -26.20 35.05 -39.75
C VAL A 806 -26.27 36.09 -40.86
N THR A 807 -25.44 35.94 -41.89
CA THR A 807 -25.30 36.91 -43.01
C THR A 807 -25.61 36.28 -44.38
N THR A 808 -25.79 37.14 -45.41
CA THR A 808 -26.05 36.73 -46.80
C THR A 808 -24.80 36.46 -47.63
N GLU A 809 -23.62 36.79 -47.12
CA GLU A 809 -22.35 36.71 -47.86
C GLU A 809 -21.67 35.35 -47.60
N PRO A 810 -21.20 34.62 -48.63
CA PRO A 810 -20.39 33.42 -48.42
C PRO A 810 -19.10 33.78 -47.68
N VAL A 811 -18.78 33.03 -46.63
CA VAL A 811 -17.54 33.19 -45.86
C VAL A 811 -16.33 33.11 -46.82
N ASP A 812 -15.46 34.12 -46.82
CA ASP A 812 -14.33 34.26 -47.76
C ASP A 812 -13.20 33.24 -47.48
N GLU A 813 -13.36 31.99 -47.95
CA GLU A 813 -12.36 30.93 -47.79
C GLU A 813 -12.16 30.06 -49.05
N CYS A 814 -10.90 29.72 -49.36
CA CYS A 814 -10.57 28.66 -50.32
C CYS A 814 -10.62 27.28 -49.62
N PHE A 815 -11.82 26.73 -49.45
CA PHE A 815 -12.11 25.55 -48.60
C PHE A 815 -11.09 24.40 -48.73
N ILE A 816 -10.79 23.92 -49.94
CA ILE A 816 -9.86 22.79 -50.16
C ILE A 816 -8.41 23.15 -49.81
N ALA A 817 -8.00 24.38 -50.11
CA ALA A 817 -6.64 24.84 -49.82
C ALA A 817 -6.47 25.08 -48.30
N THR A 818 -7.46 25.68 -47.64
CA THR A 818 -7.46 25.87 -46.19
C THR A 818 -7.49 24.52 -45.45
N ALA A 819 -8.32 23.57 -45.87
CA ALA A 819 -8.39 22.23 -45.26
C ALA A 819 -7.07 21.46 -45.38
N SER A 820 -6.35 21.64 -46.48
CA SER A 820 -5.05 20.98 -46.69
C SER A 820 -3.90 21.70 -46.00
N PHE A 821 -3.75 23.03 -46.11
CA PHE A 821 -2.62 23.77 -45.52
C PHE A 821 -2.85 24.21 -44.05
N GLY A 822 -4.04 23.97 -43.50
CA GLY A 822 -4.35 24.15 -42.08
C GLY A 822 -4.67 25.59 -41.65
N SER A 823 -4.42 26.58 -42.51
CA SER A 823 -4.79 27.97 -42.23
C SER A 823 -5.06 28.75 -43.51
N LYS A 824 -6.05 29.65 -43.46
CA LYS A 824 -6.34 30.60 -44.56
C LYS A 824 -5.28 31.69 -44.73
N PHE A 825 -4.38 31.81 -43.75
CA PHE A 825 -3.24 32.72 -43.74
C PHE A 825 -1.93 32.06 -44.17
N ASP A 826 -1.98 30.77 -44.52
CA ASP A 826 -0.81 30.11 -45.09
C ASP A 826 -0.39 30.84 -46.40
N PRO A 827 0.91 31.06 -46.64
CA PRO A 827 1.39 31.77 -47.83
C PRO A 827 0.88 31.17 -49.14
N ALA A 828 0.75 29.84 -49.23
CA ALA A 828 0.25 29.16 -50.43
C ALA A 828 -1.24 29.42 -50.65
N VAL A 829 -2.04 29.40 -49.57
CA VAL A 829 -3.49 29.66 -49.63
C VAL A 829 -3.76 31.12 -49.94
N THR A 830 -3.00 32.03 -49.32
CA THR A 830 -3.08 33.48 -49.57
C THR A 830 -2.77 33.80 -51.03
N LEU A 831 -1.75 33.16 -51.59
CA LEU A 831 -1.37 33.33 -53.00
C LEU A 831 -2.47 32.84 -53.96
N LEU A 832 -3.11 31.70 -53.67
CA LEU A 832 -4.24 31.20 -54.47
C LEU A 832 -5.49 32.10 -54.35
N ARG A 833 -5.72 32.70 -53.18
CA ARG A 833 -6.79 33.68 -52.96
C ARG A 833 -6.57 34.95 -53.77
N HIS A 834 -5.35 35.49 -53.76
CA HIS A 834 -5.01 36.62 -54.64
C HIS A 834 -5.19 36.27 -56.11
N PHE A 835 -4.76 35.09 -56.55
CA PHE A 835 -4.98 34.65 -57.93
C PHE A 835 -6.47 34.56 -58.29
N ARG A 836 -7.30 34.04 -57.37
CA ARG A 836 -8.76 34.03 -57.53
C ARG A 836 -9.28 35.45 -57.72
N ASP A 837 -8.89 36.38 -56.86
CA ASP A 837 -9.44 37.75 -56.84
C ASP A 837 -8.95 38.60 -58.02
N ASP A 838 -7.65 38.55 -58.30
CA ASP A 838 -7.03 39.40 -59.31
C ASP A 838 -7.20 38.86 -60.73
N TYR A 839 -7.32 37.53 -60.90
CA TYR A 839 -7.36 36.90 -62.23
C TYR A 839 -8.65 36.14 -62.52
N LEU A 840 -9.20 35.36 -61.59
CA LEU A 840 -10.42 34.58 -61.86
C LEU A 840 -11.68 35.44 -61.78
N MET A 841 -11.78 36.33 -60.78
CA MET A 841 -12.94 37.19 -60.58
C MET A 841 -13.04 38.34 -61.60
N THR A 842 -11.98 38.58 -62.39
CA THR A 842 -12.00 39.59 -63.46
C THR A 842 -12.65 39.10 -64.75
N THR A 843 -12.95 37.79 -64.88
CA THR A 843 -13.59 37.21 -66.07
C THR A 843 -14.91 36.50 -65.73
N GLU A 844 -15.90 36.55 -66.62
CA GLU A 844 -17.21 35.91 -66.41
C GLU A 844 -17.11 34.38 -66.30
N ILE A 845 -16.15 33.78 -66.99
CA ILE A 845 -15.88 32.33 -66.87
C ILE A 845 -15.28 32.01 -65.50
N GLY A 846 -14.33 32.83 -65.03
CA GLY A 846 -13.72 32.64 -63.72
C GLY A 846 -14.70 32.86 -62.57
N LYS A 847 -15.59 33.87 -62.64
CA LYS A 847 -16.68 34.06 -61.66
C LYS A 847 -17.60 32.85 -61.58
N LYS A 848 -17.99 32.25 -62.72
CA LYS A 848 -18.81 31.03 -62.75
C LYS A 848 -18.07 29.82 -62.17
N PHE A 849 -16.76 29.71 -62.44
CA PHE A 849 -15.93 28.66 -61.85
C PHE A 849 -15.82 28.81 -60.33
N VAL A 850 -15.56 30.03 -59.84
CA VAL A 850 -15.51 30.31 -58.40
C VAL A 850 -16.87 30.04 -57.75
N ALA A 851 -17.98 30.48 -58.34
CA ALA A 851 -19.31 30.18 -57.80
C ALA A 851 -19.59 28.67 -57.70
N TRP A 852 -19.21 27.89 -58.72
CA TRP A 852 -19.31 26.42 -58.68
C TRP A 852 -18.39 25.82 -57.61
N TYR A 853 -17.15 26.29 -57.51
CA TYR A 853 -16.21 25.86 -56.48
C TYR A 853 -16.79 26.08 -55.09
N TYR A 854 -17.37 27.24 -54.81
CA TYR A 854 -17.98 27.54 -53.50
C TYR A 854 -19.20 26.67 -53.17
N GLN A 855 -19.93 26.18 -54.18
CA GLN A 855 -21.06 25.27 -53.97
C GLN A 855 -20.62 23.83 -53.70
N VAL A 856 -19.54 23.37 -54.34
CA VAL A 856 -19.15 21.94 -54.33
C VAL A 856 -18.02 21.64 -53.34
N SER A 857 -17.14 22.61 -53.09
CA SER A 857 -15.92 22.39 -52.31
C SER A 857 -16.09 22.24 -50.79
N PRO A 858 -17.09 22.82 -50.09
CA PRO A 858 -17.19 22.69 -48.63
C PRO A 858 -17.26 21.24 -48.10
N PRO A 859 -18.16 20.35 -48.57
CA PRO A 859 -18.21 18.97 -48.08
C PRO A 859 -16.95 18.16 -48.44
N ILE A 860 -16.32 18.47 -49.58
CA ILE A 860 -15.06 17.84 -50.01
C ILE A 860 -13.91 18.28 -49.09
N ALA A 861 -13.87 19.57 -48.75
CA ALA A 861 -12.86 20.13 -47.87
C ALA A 861 -12.95 19.57 -46.44
N GLN A 862 -14.17 19.35 -45.93
CA GLN A 862 -14.39 18.71 -44.63
C GLN A 862 -13.83 17.28 -44.61
N TYR A 863 -14.11 16.48 -45.64
CA TYR A 863 -13.55 15.13 -45.77
C TYR A 863 -12.01 15.10 -45.86
N ILE A 864 -11.40 16.12 -46.47
CA ILE A 864 -9.93 16.27 -46.52
C ILE A 864 -9.38 16.71 -45.16
N ALA A 865 -10.08 17.58 -44.42
CA ALA A 865 -9.63 18.10 -43.13
C ALA A 865 -9.52 17.01 -42.05
N ASP A 866 -10.28 15.93 -42.16
CA ASP A 866 -10.29 14.83 -41.19
C ASP A 866 -9.23 13.74 -41.47
N SER A 867 -8.38 13.92 -42.51
CA SER A 867 -7.42 12.90 -42.93
C SER A 867 -6.06 13.47 -43.32
N ASP A 868 -5.03 13.16 -42.52
CA ASP A 868 -3.68 13.69 -42.75
C ASP A 868 -3.04 13.22 -44.05
N TRP A 869 -3.38 12.01 -44.51
CA TRP A 869 -2.91 11.50 -45.80
C TRP A 869 -3.56 12.25 -46.97
N LEU A 870 -4.87 12.57 -46.90
CA LEU A 870 -5.57 13.35 -47.92
C LEU A 870 -5.03 14.78 -47.97
N LYS A 871 -4.75 15.39 -46.81
CA LYS A 871 -4.09 16.70 -46.75
C LYS A 871 -2.75 16.66 -47.48
N ALA A 872 -1.91 15.65 -47.21
CA ALA A 872 -0.61 15.51 -47.86
C ALA A 872 -0.73 15.33 -49.39
N LEU A 873 -1.67 14.49 -49.84
CA LEU A 873 -1.97 14.29 -51.26
C LEU A 873 -2.41 15.59 -51.94
N VAL A 874 -3.36 16.31 -51.33
CA VAL A 874 -3.90 17.56 -51.86
C VAL A 874 -2.85 18.68 -51.86
N ARG A 875 -2.00 18.78 -50.83
CA ARG A 875 -0.83 19.68 -50.84
C ARG A 875 0.09 19.35 -52.01
N GLY A 876 0.40 18.07 -52.24
CA GLY A 876 1.23 17.62 -53.37
C GLY A 876 0.65 18.01 -54.73
N LEU A 877 -0.67 17.87 -54.91
CA LEU A 877 -1.37 18.25 -56.15
C LEU A 877 -1.46 19.77 -56.36
N LEU A 878 -1.63 20.54 -55.28
CA LEU A 878 -1.73 22.00 -55.34
C LEU A 878 -0.37 22.69 -55.46
N THR A 879 0.70 22.10 -54.96
CA THR A 879 2.07 22.66 -54.98
C THR A 879 2.53 23.14 -56.37
N PRO A 880 2.40 22.38 -57.48
CA PRO A 880 2.80 22.87 -58.81
C PRO A 880 1.95 24.06 -59.28
N ILE A 881 0.67 24.13 -58.90
CA ILE A 881 -0.22 25.26 -59.21
C ILE A 881 0.20 26.49 -58.40
N VAL A 882 0.46 26.32 -57.10
CA VAL A 882 0.99 27.38 -56.23
C VAL A 882 2.30 27.92 -56.77
N GLY A 883 3.22 27.04 -57.21
CA GLY A 883 4.48 27.44 -57.84
C GLY A 883 4.29 28.23 -59.14
N LEU A 884 3.36 27.81 -59.99
CA LEU A 884 3.03 28.54 -61.23
C LEU A 884 2.44 29.91 -60.94
N VAL A 885 1.50 30.01 -59.99
CA VAL A 885 0.93 31.27 -59.55
C VAL A 885 2.01 32.17 -58.94
N TYR A 886 2.93 31.61 -58.15
CA TYR A 886 4.02 32.37 -57.56
C TYR A 886 4.91 33.02 -58.63
N VAL A 887 5.25 32.27 -59.68
CA VAL A 887 6.02 32.77 -60.83
C VAL A 887 5.26 33.85 -61.61
N LEU A 888 3.92 33.75 -61.73
CA LEU A 888 3.10 34.79 -62.34
C LEU A 888 3.19 36.13 -61.59
N TYR A 889 3.20 36.09 -60.25
CA TYR A 889 3.35 37.29 -59.42
C TYR A 889 4.81 37.75 -59.25
N HIS A 890 5.79 36.89 -59.56
CA HIS A 890 7.23 37.17 -59.40
C HIS A 890 7.99 36.97 -60.72
N PRO A 891 7.80 37.84 -61.74
CA PRO A 891 8.39 37.67 -63.07
C PRO A 891 9.93 37.66 -63.08
N ILE A 892 10.58 38.22 -62.05
CA ILE A 892 12.03 38.17 -61.86
C ILE A 892 12.53 36.72 -61.70
N VAL A 893 11.76 35.86 -61.03
CA VAL A 893 12.11 34.44 -60.83
C VAL A 893 12.09 33.69 -62.17
N LEU A 894 11.15 34.03 -63.06
CA LEU A 894 11.09 33.51 -64.43
C LEU A 894 12.32 33.96 -65.24
N TYR A 895 12.69 35.24 -65.17
CA TYR A 895 13.87 35.77 -65.86
C TYR A 895 15.18 35.14 -65.35
N LEU A 896 15.29 34.87 -64.04
CA LEU A 896 16.43 34.17 -63.45
C LEU A 896 16.50 32.71 -63.91
N ALA A 897 15.38 31.99 -63.93
CA ALA A 897 15.34 30.60 -64.40
C ALA A 897 15.71 30.49 -65.89
N VAL A 898 15.20 31.40 -66.73
CA VAL A 898 15.58 31.50 -68.15
C VAL A 898 17.06 31.89 -68.29
N GLY A 899 17.56 32.83 -67.47
CA GLY A 899 18.96 33.24 -67.46
C GLY A 899 19.91 32.09 -67.09
N VAL A 900 19.55 31.28 -66.10
CA VAL A 900 20.29 30.06 -65.73
C VAL A 900 20.24 29.04 -66.86
N ALA A 901 19.08 28.78 -67.48
CA ALA A 901 18.98 27.86 -68.61
C ALA A 901 19.83 28.31 -69.81
N VAL A 902 19.83 29.61 -70.13
CA VAL A 902 20.67 30.21 -71.17
C VAL A 902 22.15 30.09 -70.82
N MET A 903 22.56 30.42 -69.59
CA MET A 903 23.95 30.27 -69.12
C MET A 903 24.43 28.81 -69.13
N THR A 904 23.53 27.87 -68.84
CA THR A 904 23.83 26.43 -68.86
C THR A 904 23.96 25.92 -70.30
N ALA A 905 23.07 26.35 -71.20
CA ALA A 905 23.18 26.09 -72.63
C ALA A 905 24.44 26.73 -73.23
N LEU A 906 24.80 27.96 -72.80
CA LEU A 906 26.02 28.65 -73.20
C LEU A 906 27.27 27.91 -72.70
N ARG A 907 27.27 27.43 -71.45
CA ARG A 907 28.35 26.58 -70.90
C ARG A 907 28.52 25.27 -71.66
N VAL A 908 27.42 24.61 -72.02
CA VAL A 908 27.44 23.37 -72.82
C VAL A 908 27.94 23.64 -74.24
N TYR A 909 27.53 24.75 -74.85
CA TYR A 909 28.00 25.20 -76.16
C TYR A 909 29.49 25.55 -76.15
N LEU A 910 29.97 26.31 -75.16
CA LEU A 910 31.38 26.69 -75.00
C LEU A 910 32.28 25.49 -74.69
N ARG A 911 31.82 24.52 -73.89
CA ARG A 911 32.55 23.25 -73.64
C ARG A 911 32.74 22.41 -74.90
N ARG A 912 31.77 22.43 -75.83
CA ARG A 912 31.86 21.72 -77.12
C ARG A 912 32.80 22.40 -78.13
N MET A 913 33.17 23.66 -77.90
CA MET A 913 34.11 24.40 -78.74
C MET A 913 35.58 24.31 -78.27
N GLN A 914 35.85 23.73 -77.09
CA GLN A 914 37.19 23.59 -76.52
C GLN A 914 37.77 22.16 -76.62
N TYR A 915 37.13 21.26 -77.36
CA TYR A 915 37.58 19.89 -77.64
C TYR A 915 37.58 19.59 -79.13
#